data_AF-I3EGN7-F1
#
_entry.id   AF-I3EGN7-F1
#
_cell.length_a   1.000
_cell.length_b   1.000
_cell.length_c   1.000
_cell.angle_alpha   90.00
_cell.angle_beta   90.00
_cell.angle_gamma   90.00
#
_symmetry.space_group_name_H-M   'P 1'
#
loop_
_entity.id
_entity.type
_entity.pdbx_description
1 polymer ?
#
loop_
_entity_poly.entity_id
_entity_poly.type
_entity_poly.pdbx_seq_one_letter_code
_entity_poly.pdbx_strand_id
1 'polypeptide(L)'
;MFSSILYDNASIKTKGPDISFTGFLQEKTVEPFSYDILASLLLLSEGMPLPICIEGDPSSKNQKRIVLKKKNMQDEYFSVSLDISGSNGENLSNAYYTIISDVFDVFTTKCKKNNCVYHASLDSLINSMHSFEEGVFLDNVGFLIQSYLYEYLSADTAIRFFNAVYNIISEYLPEKGISILSIQETVYKRIFERLFISKECASDTSSFSYSKLFENINLTSSNYNSHIPYTIENETEINIYNGHSPVIYWKSHFKKLCPFSNINAISYNLLSLFCFLMYDPDKDVYTTNHIASKTSDIFNFFSNNYMPEYLSELETKNEWMQIISNVFNEWSTLSCIQPPLNILNILYIISILTENYSSERHILDNFMHDLHNPLISAKDIYTRIEKYTAKKIISLCPPWNKVNVRIEWMEKCKETNDKFNLFGSIYIECVKGNDSANTGIKDKKSSYSINTQTETNSVWIYTMPLYNQPEKNLCISTFLNLKIQCIDNNDSFIKYLLLYYLDVEVRKLYEINTVNSLAKHEINKFMQKKVLHLNRLFLLDKIHDNTYKCNLITYIFMHCIDSKIPRTHIIFRFVLNILGSCSKEKLNIVHKMLAGLIFYDGVNIFSRHNNKTLLSMYIPEHKNTPFKNTAFNVLSNESLRASILNYAMSRSPKTLLHCFKVIVCAYSDSKVPFNVYKLFHKKEVFDFLTPGGTTEYIKLFRTISKSLNSKETAALNRTYFHWFILACEMNTQANNLIIITYKFIKGLNKHDFLEKEHSERYKKALTVLSKIKNNNKITTSSGSHKTPVNTSKKSNFVYYSIE
;
A
#
# COMPACT_ATOMS: atom_id res chain seq x y z
N MET A 1 4.20 -18.36 3.03
CA MET A 1 3.63 -17.45 4.05
C MET A 1 2.31 -16.81 3.61
N PHE A 2 2.15 -16.28 2.39
CA PHE A 2 0.88 -15.67 1.98
C PHE A 2 -0.05 -16.65 1.25
N SER A 3 -1.36 -16.57 1.52
CA SER A 3 -2.36 -17.54 1.07
C SER A 3 -3.55 -16.94 0.29
N SER A 4 -4.25 -15.86 0.71
CA SER A 4 -5.19 -15.07 -0.14
C SER A 4 -5.71 -13.82 0.62
N ILE A 5 -5.87 -12.64 0.01
CA ILE A 5 -7.02 -12.02 -0.69
C ILE A 5 -8.36 -11.95 0.07
N LEU A 6 -8.45 -11.07 1.07
CA LEU A 6 -9.68 -10.30 1.31
C LEU A 6 -9.33 -8.97 1.98
N TYR A 7 -9.82 -7.87 1.38
CA TYR A 7 -9.56 -6.46 1.71
C TYR A 7 -8.13 -6.01 1.48
N ASP A 8 -7.84 -5.44 0.30
CA ASP A 8 -6.72 -4.58 -0.08
C ASP A 8 -5.32 -4.80 0.55
N ASN A 9 -5.03 -5.87 1.30
CA ASN A 9 -3.90 -6.02 2.21
C ASN A 9 -3.19 -7.34 1.92
N ALA A 10 -1.85 -7.32 1.93
CA ALA A 10 -1.08 -8.57 2.03
C ALA A 10 -1.14 -9.06 3.49
N SER A 11 -2.06 -9.98 3.80
CA SER A 11 -2.18 -10.59 5.12
C SER A 11 -1.77 -12.07 5.11
N ILE A 12 -1.31 -12.54 6.26
CA ILE A 12 -1.09 -13.97 6.54
C ILE A 12 -2.42 -14.71 6.82
N LYS A 13 -3.49 -13.95 7.13
CA LYS A 13 -4.86 -14.41 7.35
C LYS A 13 -5.68 -14.30 6.07
N THR A 14 -6.50 -15.32 5.81
CA THR A 14 -7.52 -15.32 4.76
C THR A 14 -8.90 -15.37 5.42
N LYS A 15 -9.90 -14.62 4.89
CA LYS A 15 -11.30 -14.75 5.35
C LYS A 15 -12.04 -15.66 4.38
N GLY A 16 -12.77 -16.66 4.89
CA GLY A 16 -13.54 -17.61 4.06
C GLY A 16 -12.80 -18.92 3.76
N PRO A 17 -13.41 -19.86 3.01
CA PRO A 17 -12.88 -21.19 2.68
C PRO A 17 -11.76 -21.13 1.63
N ASP A 18 -10.92 -20.10 1.71
CA ASP A 18 -9.75 -19.94 0.87
C ASP A 18 -8.61 -20.82 1.42
N ILE A 19 -7.86 -21.41 0.50
CA ILE A 19 -6.83 -22.41 0.78
C ILE A 19 -5.65 -21.75 1.52
N SER A 20 -5.64 -21.83 2.85
CA SER A 20 -4.63 -21.20 3.71
C SER A 20 -4.39 -21.97 5.01
N PHE A 21 -3.32 -21.61 5.74
CA PHE A 21 -3.07 -22.16 7.07
C PHE A 21 -4.11 -21.70 8.09
N THR A 22 -4.48 -20.41 8.11
CA THR A 22 -5.51 -19.91 9.05
C THR A 22 -6.89 -20.46 8.72
N GLY A 23 -7.21 -20.61 7.43
CA GLY A 23 -8.44 -21.24 6.96
C GLY A 23 -8.49 -22.70 7.36
N PHE A 24 -7.40 -23.44 7.21
CA PHE A 24 -7.27 -24.81 7.71
C PHE A 24 -7.57 -24.91 9.21
N LEU A 25 -7.03 -24.00 10.03
CA LEU A 25 -7.30 -24.00 11.48
C LEU A 25 -8.77 -23.73 11.81
N GLN A 26 -9.51 -23.03 10.93
CA GLN A 26 -10.93 -22.70 11.08
C GLN A 26 -11.87 -23.77 10.52
N GLU A 27 -11.34 -24.80 9.86
CA GLU A 27 -12.15 -25.90 9.34
C GLU A 27 -12.80 -26.67 10.49
N LYS A 28 -14.08 -27.01 10.35
CA LYS A 28 -14.87 -27.61 11.45
C LYS A 28 -14.25 -28.88 12.04
N THR A 29 -13.55 -29.66 11.22
CA THR A 29 -12.88 -30.90 11.64
C THR A 29 -11.53 -30.66 12.32
N VAL A 30 -10.97 -29.46 12.19
CA VAL A 30 -9.63 -29.07 12.65
C VAL A 30 -9.70 -28.08 13.82
N GLU A 31 -10.71 -27.21 13.84
CA GLU A 31 -10.96 -26.18 14.86
C GLU A 31 -10.74 -26.68 16.30
N PRO A 32 -11.20 -27.89 16.70
CA PRO A 32 -10.99 -28.40 18.06
C PRO A 32 -9.51 -28.57 18.45
N PHE A 33 -8.62 -28.72 17.47
CA PHE A 33 -7.18 -28.95 17.64
C PHE A 33 -6.34 -27.73 17.27
N SER A 34 -6.97 -26.62 16.86
CA SER A 34 -6.27 -25.45 16.34
C SER A 34 -5.25 -24.86 17.34
N TYR A 35 -5.62 -24.79 18.63
CA TYR A 35 -4.74 -24.31 19.68
C TYR A 35 -3.57 -25.27 19.97
N ASP A 36 -3.79 -26.58 19.92
CA ASP A 36 -2.73 -27.58 20.11
C ASP A 36 -1.71 -27.54 18.95
N ILE A 37 -2.19 -27.35 17.72
CA ILE A 37 -1.34 -27.15 16.54
C ILE A 37 -0.49 -25.88 16.71
N LEU A 38 -1.12 -24.74 17.03
CA LEU A 38 -0.40 -23.47 17.24
C LEU A 38 0.60 -23.55 18.40
N ALA A 39 0.22 -24.20 19.50
CA ALA A 39 1.09 -24.40 20.66
C ALA A 39 2.31 -25.26 20.30
N SER A 40 2.10 -26.32 19.51
CA SER A 40 3.19 -27.17 19.01
C SER A 40 4.18 -26.38 18.14
N LEU A 41 3.69 -25.52 17.25
CA LEU A 41 4.54 -24.67 16.41
C LEU A 41 5.29 -23.61 17.23
N LEU A 42 4.66 -23.03 18.26
CA LEU A 42 5.33 -22.10 19.18
C LEU A 42 6.48 -22.81 19.89
N LEU A 43 6.23 -23.96 20.51
CA LEU A 43 7.24 -24.72 21.24
C LEU A 43 8.39 -25.17 20.34
N LEU A 44 8.11 -25.62 19.11
CA LEU A 44 9.14 -25.90 18.10
C LEU A 44 9.98 -24.65 17.84
N SER A 45 9.35 -23.47 17.65
CA SER A 45 10.07 -22.22 17.39
C SER A 45 11.01 -21.82 18.53
N GLU A 46 10.64 -22.13 19.77
CA GLU A 46 11.43 -21.92 20.99
C GLU A 46 12.56 -22.96 21.18
N GLY A 47 12.73 -23.87 20.22
CA GLY A 47 13.77 -24.89 20.22
C GLY A 47 13.42 -26.15 21.02
N MET A 48 12.14 -26.36 21.33
CA MET A 48 11.66 -27.61 21.95
C MET A 48 11.56 -28.71 20.88
N PRO A 49 12.37 -29.77 20.89
CA PRO A 49 12.19 -30.88 19.98
C PRO A 49 10.90 -31.64 20.33
N LEU A 50 9.85 -31.43 19.52
CA LEU A 50 8.57 -32.13 19.63
C LEU A 50 8.46 -33.24 18.57
N PRO A 51 7.89 -34.41 18.91
CA PRO A 51 7.62 -35.50 17.98
C PRO A 51 6.32 -35.26 17.20
N ILE A 52 6.27 -34.14 16.48
CA ILE A 52 5.16 -33.77 15.59
C ILE A 52 5.56 -33.95 14.13
N CYS A 53 4.71 -34.59 13.34
CA CYS A 53 4.95 -34.84 11.92
C CYS A 53 3.65 -35.02 11.13
N ILE A 54 3.77 -35.03 9.81
CA ILE A 54 2.68 -35.42 8.90
C ILE A 54 2.91 -36.89 8.53
N GLU A 55 2.00 -37.76 8.94
CA GLU A 55 2.01 -39.19 8.62
C GLU A 55 1.05 -39.50 7.44
N GLY A 56 1.40 -40.51 6.63
CA GLY A 56 0.62 -40.99 5.48
C GLY A 56 1.48 -41.32 4.26
N ASP A 57 1.07 -42.28 3.43
CA ASP A 57 1.80 -42.64 2.20
C ASP A 57 1.69 -41.49 1.17
N PRO A 58 2.81 -40.97 0.61
CA PRO A 58 2.81 -39.99 -0.46
C PRO A 58 1.90 -40.37 -1.65
N SER A 59 1.73 -41.68 -1.87
CA SER A 59 0.98 -42.32 -2.94
C SER A 59 -0.52 -42.48 -2.63
N SER A 60 -0.90 -42.53 -1.34
CA SER A 60 -2.28 -42.72 -0.90
C SER A 60 -2.93 -41.38 -0.57
N LYS A 61 -4.01 -41.04 -1.30
CA LYS A 61 -4.61 -39.70 -1.25
C LYS A 61 -5.53 -39.46 -0.04
N ASN A 62 -5.95 -40.51 0.67
CA ASN A 62 -7.09 -40.46 1.61
C ASN A 62 -6.72 -40.68 3.10
N GLN A 63 -5.44 -40.56 3.51
CA GLN A 63 -5.03 -40.87 4.90
C GLN A 63 -3.92 -39.97 5.46
N LYS A 64 -3.75 -38.75 4.93
CA LYS A 64 -2.70 -37.85 5.45
C LYS A 64 -3.18 -37.15 6.72
N ARG A 65 -2.37 -37.19 7.78
CA ARG A 65 -2.73 -36.65 9.10
C ARG A 65 -1.56 -35.96 9.78
N ILE A 66 -1.84 -34.91 10.53
CA ILE A 66 -0.89 -34.29 11.46
C ILE A 66 -0.99 -35.04 12.78
N VAL A 67 0.14 -35.52 13.30
CA VAL A 67 0.19 -36.29 14.54
C VAL A 67 1.25 -35.71 15.47
N LEU A 68 0.88 -35.43 16.71
CA LEU A 68 1.80 -35.20 17.82
C LEU A 68 1.76 -36.43 18.73
N LYS A 69 2.91 -37.08 18.93
CA LYS A 69 3.02 -38.21 19.87
C LYS A 69 3.13 -37.71 21.31
N LYS A 70 2.90 -38.59 22.29
CA LYS A 70 3.19 -38.34 23.71
C LYS A 70 4.66 -38.63 24.05
N LYS A 71 5.07 -38.35 25.29
CA LYS A 71 6.45 -38.61 25.77
C LYS A 71 6.85 -40.09 25.59
N ASN A 72 5.90 -41.02 25.66
CA ASN A 72 6.13 -42.45 25.49
C ASN A 72 6.34 -42.90 24.02
N MET A 73 6.17 -42.00 23.04
CA MET A 73 6.28 -42.25 21.60
C MET A 73 5.32 -43.30 21.02
N GLN A 74 4.45 -43.90 21.83
CA GLN A 74 3.47 -44.91 21.43
C GLN A 74 2.08 -44.30 21.29
N ASP A 75 1.69 -43.46 22.24
CA ASP A 75 0.38 -42.83 22.24
C ASP A 75 0.41 -41.52 21.47
N GLU A 76 -0.73 -41.18 20.86
CA GLU A 76 -0.94 -39.89 20.22
C GLU A 76 -1.49 -38.91 21.26
N TYR A 77 -0.91 -37.71 21.31
CA TYR A 77 -1.49 -36.59 22.05
C TYR A 77 -2.67 -36.03 21.26
N PHE A 78 -2.48 -35.81 19.94
CA PHE A 78 -3.57 -35.54 19.01
C PHE A 78 -3.23 -36.06 17.60
N SER A 79 -4.28 -36.31 16.80
CA SER A 79 -4.19 -36.63 15.38
C SER A 79 -5.31 -35.93 14.61
N VAL A 80 -4.95 -35.22 13.54
CA VAL A 80 -5.88 -34.41 12.73
C VAL A 80 -5.75 -34.78 11.25
N SER A 81 -6.89 -35.07 10.60
CA SER A 81 -6.94 -35.34 9.17
C SER A 81 -6.64 -34.09 8.35
N LEU A 82 -5.83 -34.23 7.29
CA LEU A 82 -5.63 -33.21 6.26
C LEU A 82 -6.67 -33.30 5.13
N ASP A 83 -7.51 -34.33 5.13
CA ASP A 83 -8.61 -34.44 4.16
C ASP A 83 -9.83 -33.68 4.66
N ILE A 84 -10.01 -32.49 4.09
CA ILE A 84 -11.03 -31.50 4.49
C ILE A 84 -12.19 -31.52 3.47
N SER A 85 -12.06 -32.26 2.36
CA SER A 85 -13.08 -32.27 1.32
C SER A 85 -14.26 -33.19 1.64
N GLY A 86 -15.47 -32.61 1.66
CA GLY A 86 -16.69 -33.36 1.36
C GLY A 86 -16.70 -33.88 -0.08
N SER A 87 -17.78 -34.56 -0.47
CA SER A 87 -17.94 -35.43 -1.67
C SER A 87 -17.55 -34.88 -3.07
N ASN A 88 -17.04 -33.66 -3.23
CA ASN A 88 -16.68 -33.04 -4.52
C ASN A 88 -15.24 -32.43 -4.61
N GLY A 89 -14.26 -32.80 -3.77
CA GLY A 89 -13.10 -31.91 -3.51
C GLY A 89 -11.65 -32.40 -3.68
N GLU A 90 -11.31 -33.36 -4.55
CA GLU A 90 -9.91 -33.86 -4.68
C GLU A 90 -8.83 -32.78 -4.91
N ASN A 91 -9.14 -31.71 -5.66
CA ASN A 91 -8.18 -30.64 -5.95
C ASN A 91 -7.94 -29.71 -4.75
N LEU A 92 -8.92 -29.54 -3.86
CA LEU A 92 -8.82 -28.68 -2.68
C LEU A 92 -7.95 -29.33 -1.59
N SER A 93 -8.14 -30.64 -1.37
CA SER A 93 -7.38 -31.42 -0.38
C SER A 93 -5.86 -31.42 -0.70
N ASN A 94 -5.49 -31.57 -1.97
CA ASN A 94 -4.09 -31.48 -2.40
C ASN A 94 -3.46 -30.09 -2.20
N ALA A 95 -4.24 -29.03 -2.39
CA ALA A 95 -3.78 -27.67 -2.21
C ALA A 95 -3.54 -27.35 -0.73
N TYR A 96 -4.45 -27.76 0.17
CA TYR A 96 -4.22 -27.67 1.62
C TYR A 96 -3.00 -28.46 2.04
N TYR A 97 -2.87 -29.72 1.62
CA TYR A 97 -1.70 -30.55 1.93
C TYR A 97 -0.38 -29.84 1.59
N THR A 98 -0.30 -29.25 0.39
CA THR A 98 0.90 -28.54 -0.06
C THR A 98 1.23 -27.36 0.88
N ILE A 99 0.23 -26.55 1.23
CA ILE A 99 0.41 -25.38 2.11
C ILE A 99 0.78 -25.81 3.53
N ILE A 100 0.07 -26.79 4.10
CA ILE A 100 0.31 -27.26 5.46
C ILE A 100 1.67 -27.94 5.55
N SER A 101 2.03 -28.78 4.59
CA SER A 101 3.36 -29.39 4.51
C SER A 101 4.46 -28.33 4.44
N ASP A 102 4.29 -27.30 3.58
CA ASP A 102 5.24 -26.20 3.48
C ASP A 102 5.42 -25.46 4.82
N VAL A 103 4.33 -25.23 5.57
CA VAL A 103 4.38 -24.58 6.90
C VAL A 103 5.12 -25.49 7.88
N PHE A 104 4.71 -26.74 8.02
CA PHE A 104 5.34 -27.68 8.95
C PHE A 104 6.81 -27.94 8.62
N ASP A 105 7.19 -28.02 7.34
CA ASP A 105 8.57 -28.16 6.90
C ASP A 105 9.46 -26.98 7.31
N VAL A 106 8.90 -25.77 7.39
CA VAL A 106 9.62 -24.60 7.93
C VAL A 106 9.96 -24.84 9.41
N PHE A 107 9.00 -25.25 10.23
CA PHE A 107 9.22 -25.45 11.68
C PHE A 107 10.01 -26.74 12.02
N THR A 108 10.00 -27.77 11.16
CA THR A 108 10.57 -29.09 11.48
C THR A 108 11.86 -29.44 10.73
N THR A 109 11.92 -29.21 9.41
CA THR A 109 12.95 -29.78 8.52
C THR A 109 13.99 -28.75 8.09
N LYS A 110 13.57 -27.55 7.67
CA LYS A 110 14.47 -26.45 7.26
C LYS A 110 15.20 -25.83 8.46
N CYS A 111 14.57 -25.86 9.62
CA CYS A 111 15.13 -25.39 10.89
C CYS A 111 16.28 -26.24 11.44
N LYS A 112 16.38 -27.53 11.08
CA LYS A 112 17.45 -28.43 11.54
C LYS A 112 18.73 -28.38 10.68
N LYS A 113 18.70 -27.72 9.51
CA LYS A 113 19.68 -27.94 8.42
C LYS A 113 20.49 -26.68 7.99
N ASN A 114 21.06 -25.93 8.94
CA ASN A 114 22.08 -24.87 8.73
C ASN A 114 21.58 -23.40 8.65
N ASN A 115 21.15 -22.78 9.75
CA ASN A 115 21.48 -21.35 10.03
C ASN A 115 21.01 -20.94 11.44
N CYS A 116 21.92 -20.35 12.24
CA CYS A 116 21.69 -19.94 13.63
C CYS A 116 20.55 -18.94 13.83
N VAL A 117 20.13 -18.22 12.78
CA VAL A 117 19.13 -17.12 12.85
C VAL A 117 17.70 -17.63 13.10
N TYR A 118 17.35 -18.83 12.64
CA TYR A 118 15.97 -19.32 12.69
C TYR A 118 15.46 -19.63 14.11
N HIS A 119 16.32 -20.14 15.00
CA HIS A 119 16.00 -20.50 16.39
C HIS A 119 16.73 -19.66 17.45
N ALA A 120 17.50 -18.66 17.03
CA ALA A 120 18.01 -17.67 17.96
C ALA A 120 16.83 -17.01 18.69
N SER A 121 16.97 -16.77 19.99
CA SER A 121 15.97 -15.99 20.71
C SER A 121 15.90 -14.59 20.08
N LEU A 122 14.72 -13.99 20.02
CA LEU A 122 14.56 -12.65 19.44
C LEU A 122 15.46 -11.62 20.16
N ASP A 123 15.61 -11.76 21.48
CA ASP A 123 16.52 -10.94 22.29
C ASP A 123 18.00 -11.13 21.91
N SER A 124 18.41 -12.33 21.49
CA SER A 124 19.79 -12.56 21.02
C SER A 124 20.04 -11.98 19.63
N LEU A 125 19.01 -11.89 18.78
CA LEU A 125 19.10 -11.27 17.46
C LEU A 125 19.10 -9.75 17.52
N ILE A 126 18.49 -9.18 18.55
CA ILE A 126 18.25 -7.74 18.66
C ILE A 126 18.77 -7.22 19.98
N ASN A 127 19.92 -6.55 19.90
CA ASN A 127 20.59 -5.91 21.03
C ASN A 127 20.76 -4.38 20.83
N SER A 128 20.26 -3.85 19.72
CA SER A 128 20.37 -2.42 19.37
C SER A 128 19.31 -2.01 18.36
N MET A 129 18.99 -0.72 18.31
CA MET A 129 18.09 -0.16 17.28
C MET A 129 18.61 -0.42 15.86
N HIS A 130 19.93 -0.38 15.66
CA HIS A 130 20.55 -0.72 14.38
C HIS A 130 20.25 -2.17 13.98
N SER A 131 20.42 -3.13 14.91
CA SER A 131 20.10 -4.55 14.64
C SER A 131 18.61 -4.78 14.35
N PHE A 132 17.72 -4.04 15.03
CA PHE A 132 16.28 -4.06 14.77
C PHE A 132 15.96 -3.56 13.36
N GLU A 133 16.51 -2.41 12.96
CA GLU A 133 16.29 -1.81 11.64
C GLU A 133 16.83 -2.66 10.49
N GLU A 134 17.82 -3.53 10.72
CA GLU A 134 18.28 -4.51 9.75
C GLU A 134 17.26 -5.62 9.47
N GLY A 135 16.29 -5.85 10.37
CA GLY A 135 15.12 -6.69 10.11
C GLY A 135 15.40 -8.19 10.02
N VAL A 136 16.58 -8.65 10.47
CA VAL A 136 16.98 -10.07 10.43
C VAL A 136 16.01 -10.96 11.22
N PHE A 137 15.42 -10.44 12.29
CA PHE A 137 14.43 -11.14 13.10
C PHE A 137 13.16 -11.52 12.34
N LEU A 138 12.86 -10.88 11.20
CA LEU A 138 11.68 -11.20 10.40
C LEU A 138 11.84 -12.53 9.65
N ASP A 139 13.07 -13.06 9.56
CA ASP A 139 13.37 -14.39 9.05
C ASP A 139 13.28 -15.47 10.14
N ASN A 140 13.04 -15.11 11.41
CA ASN A 140 12.98 -16.01 12.56
C ASN A 140 11.62 -16.74 12.66
N VAL A 141 11.62 -18.03 13.02
CA VAL A 141 10.36 -18.79 13.13
C VAL A 141 9.53 -18.42 14.36
N GLY A 142 10.16 -17.89 15.42
CA GLY A 142 9.48 -17.31 16.57
C GLY A 142 8.66 -16.08 16.20
N PHE A 143 9.20 -15.19 15.37
CA PHE A 143 8.42 -14.05 14.84
C PHE A 143 7.28 -14.51 13.92
N LEU A 144 7.50 -15.54 13.10
CA LEU A 144 6.48 -16.11 12.24
C LEU A 144 5.28 -16.67 13.02
N ILE A 145 5.52 -17.49 14.06
CA ILE A 145 4.41 -18.03 14.85
C ILE A 145 3.68 -16.92 15.60
N GLN A 146 4.39 -15.91 16.14
CA GLN A 146 3.75 -14.75 16.77
C GLN A 146 2.83 -14.00 15.78
N SER A 147 3.20 -13.93 14.50
CA SER A 147 2.36 -13.32 13.46
C SER A 147 1.06 -14.13 13.22
N TYR A 148 1.13 -15.46 13.24
CA TYR A 148 -0.08 -16.29 13.17
C TYR A 148 -0.95 -16.15 14.43
N LEU A 149 -0.34 -16.09 15.62
CA LEU A 149 -1.05 -15.93 16.89
C LEU A 149 -1.78 -14.59 16.94
N TYR A 150 -1.14 -13.50 16.51
CA TYR A 150 -1.76 -12.17 16.44
C TYR A 150 -3.02 -12.15 15.58
N GLU A 151 -3.02 -12.87 14.46
CA GLU A 151 -4.14 -12.91 13.52
C GLU A 151 -5.25 -13.90 13.90
N TYR A 152 -4.89 -14.96 14.64
CA TYR A 152 -5.81 -16.06 14.98
C TYR A 152 -6.47 -15.87 16.34
N LEU A 153 -5.75 -15.33 17.34
CA LEU A 153 -6.24 -15.20 18.70
C LEU A 153 -7.03 -13.90 18.92
N SER A 154 -8.00 -13.99 19.83
CA SER A 154 -8.69 -12.90 20.50
C SER A 154 -8.35 -12.93 22.00
N ALA A 155 -8.76 -11.89 22.74
CA ALA A 155 -8.59 -11.86 24.20
C ALA A 155 -9.21 -13.12 24.87
N ASP A 156 -10.40 -13.54 24.44
CA ASP A 156 -11.10 -14.70 25.00
C ASP A 156 -10.45 -16.04 24.64
N THR A 157 -9.94 -16.16 23.40
CA THR A 157 -9.37 -17.41 22.91
C THR A 157 -7.91 -17.61 23.32
N ALA A 158 -7.21 -16.54 23.73
CA ALA A 158 -5.84 -16.60 24.21
C ALA A 158 -5.67 -17.55 25.42
N ILE A 159 -6.65 -17.61 26.32
CA ILE A 159 -6.60 -18.53 27.48
C ILE A 159 -6.56 -19.99 27.03
N ARG A 160 -7.34 -20.36 26.01
CA ARG A 160 -7.35 -21.72 25.46
C ARG A 160 -6.00 -22.09 24.86
N PHE A 161 -5.40 -21.14 24.14
CA PHE A 161 -4.05 -21.27 23.62
C PHE A 161 -3.00 -21.44 24.73
N PHE A 162 -3.01 -20.59 25.77
CA PHE A 162 -2.07 -20.71 26.89
C PHE A 162 -2.19 -22.05 27.61
N ASN A 163 -3.41 -22.54 27.81
CA ASN A 163 -3.66 -23.86 28.38
C ASN A 163 -3.10 -24.98 27.49
N ALA A 164 -3.26 -24.90 26.17
CA ALA A 164 -2.68 -25.87 25.23
C ALA A 164 -1.14 -25.89 25.32
N VAL A 165 -0.50 -24.72 25.36
CA VAL A 165 0.96 -24.61 25.56
C VAL A 165 1.38 -25.25 26.87
N TYR A 166 0.69 -24.93 27.98
CA TYR A 166 0.97 -25.47 29.30
C TYR A 166 0.81 -27.00 29.34
N ASN A 167 -0.27 -27.53 28.77
CA ASN A 167 -0.55 -28.97 28.77
C ASN A 167 0.48 -29.74 27.95
N ILE A 168 0.80 -29.26 26.74
CA ILE A 168 1.81 -29.91 25.89
C ILE A 168 3.16 -29.90 26.58
N ILE A 169 3.66 -28.75 27.06
CA ILE A 169 4.99 -28.74 27.68
C ILE A 169 5.04 -29.60 28.95
N SER A 170 3.95 -29.64 29.73
CA SER A 170 3.84 -30.44 30.96
C SER A 170 3.91 -31.95 30.69
N GLU A 171 3.34 -32.43 29.58
CA GLU A 171 3.44 -33.83 29.13
C GLU A 171 4.91 -34.26 28.95
N TYR A 172 5.81 -33.33 28.62
CA TYR A 172 7.23 -33.61 28.38
C TYR A 172 8.15 -33.26 29.54
N LEU A 173 7.64 -32.63 30.61
CA LEU A 173 8.46 -32.31 31.76
C LEU A 173 9.02 -33.58 32.43
N PRO A 174 10.18 -33.48 33.11
CA PRO A 174 10.70 -34.57 33.91
C PRO A 174 9.78 -34.86 35.11
N GLU A 175 9.73 -36.12 35.55
CA GLU A 175 8.99 -36.49 36.74
C GLU A 175 9.56 -35.78 37.98
N LYS A 176 8.68 -35.45 38.93
CA LYS A 176 9.08 -34.80 40.18
C LYS A 176 10.04 -35.71 40.95
N GLY A 177 11.21 -35.18 41.33
CA GLY A 177 12.20 -35.87 42.15
C GLY A 177 13.44 -36.39 41.41
N ILE A 178 13.54 -36.21 40.09
CA ILE A 178 14.74 -36.55 39.31
C ILE A 178 15.82 -35.47 39.47
N SER A 179 17.01 -35.85 39.94
CA SER A 179 18.13 -34.95 40.18
C SER A 179 19.06 -34.76 38.97
N ILE A 180 19.07 -35.69 38.01
CA ILE A 180 19.88 -35.64 36.79
C ILE A 180 18.94 -35.59 35.59
N LEU A 181 18.82 -34.41 34.98
CA LEU A 181 18.02 -34.21 33.78
C LEU A 181 18.84 -34.53 32.52
N SER A 182 18.20 -35.14 31.53
CA SER A 182 18.76 -35.19 30.18
C SER A 182 18.90 -33.78 29.59
N ILE A 183 19.70 -33.64 28.52
CA ILE A 183 19.83 -32.37 27.79
C ILE A 183 18.45 -31.87 27.31
N GLN A 184 17.59 -32.78 26.84
CA GLN A 184 16.23 -32.45 26.40
C GLN A 184 15.35 -31.98 27.55
N GLU A 185 15.33 -32.70 28.67
CA GLU A 185 14.53 -32.30 29.85
C GLU A 185 15.00 -30.97 30.45
N THR A 186 16.30 -30.68 30.39
CA THR A 186 16.85 -29.37 30.78
C THR A 186 16.33 -28.26 29.86
N VAL A 187 16.29 -28.50 28.55
CA VAL A 187 15.70 -27.55 27.58
C VAL A 187 14.22 -27.34 27.85
N TYR A 188 13.45 -28.42 28.09
CA TYR A 188 12.02 -28.34 28.38
C TYR A 188 11.74 -27.53 29.64
N LYS A 189 12.46 -27.83 30.73
CA LYS A 189 12.35 -27.08 32.00
C LYS A 189 12.67 -25.59 31.81
N ARG A 190 13.76 -25.26 31.11
CA ARG A 190 14.14 -23.87 30.83
C ARG A 190 13.07 -23.12 30.02
N ILE A 191 12.49 -23.77 29.01
CA ILE A 191 11.41 -23.16 28.21
C ILE A 191 10.17 -22.94 29.07
N PHE A 192 9.80 -23.93 29.91
CA PHE A 192 8.68 -23.82 30.84
C PHE A 192 8.83 -22.64 31.79
N GLU A 193 9.98 -22.53 32.48
CA GLU A 193 10.26 -21.45 33.44
C GLU A 193 10.33 -20.06 32.79
N ARG A 194 10.62 -19.98 31.48
CA ARG A 194 10.59 -18.74 30.73
C ARG A 194 9.17 -18.33 30.31
N LEU A 195 8.31 -19.29 29.98
CA LEU A 195 6.95 -19.03 29.50
C LEU A 195 5.94 -18.87 30.64
N PHE A 196 6.17 -19.53 31.77
CA PHE A 196 5.24 -19.57 32.89
C PHE A 196 5.92 -19.17 34.19
N ILE A 197 5.23 -18.35 34.98
CA ILE A 197 5.64 -17.96 36.33
C ILE A 197 4.67 -18.55 37.35
N SER A 198 5.17 -18.85 38.55
CA SER A 198 4.30 -19.22 39.68
C SER A 198 3.41 -18.04 40.05
N LYS A 199 2.16 -18.33 40.42
CA LYS A 199 1.21 -17.34 40.96
C LYS A 199 1.78 -16.62 42.19
N GLU A 200 2.61 -17.29 42.98
CA GLU A 200 3.26 -16.74 44.16
C GLU A 200 4.30 -15.67 43.80
N CYS A 201 4.92 -15.78 42.63
CA CYS A 201 5.88 -14.81 42.09
C CYS A 201 5.22 -13.66 41.32
N ALA A 202 3.93 -13.74 41.00
CA ALA A 202 3.21 -12.75 40.20
C ALA A 202 2.93 -11.42 40.93
N SER A 203 3.20 -11.35 42.24
CA SER A 203 3.07 -10.11 43.04
C SER A 203 4.19 -9.09 42.75
N ASP A 204 5.27 -9.50 42.08
CA ASP A 204 6.37 -8.62 41.70
C ASP A 204 6.04 -7.86 40.40
N THR A 205 5.42 -6.70 40.56
CA THR A 205 4.95 -5.81 39.48
C THR A 205 6.04 -5.34 38.50
N SER A 206 7.33 -5.49 38.85
CA SER A 206 8.46 -5.16 37.98
C SER A 206 8.50 -6.00 36.70
N SER A 207 7.97 -7.23 36.75
CA SER A 207 7.89 -8.17 35.63
C SER A 207 6.91 -7.75 34.51
N PHE A 208 6.04 -6.77 34.77
CA PHE A 208 5.04 -6.26 33.83
C PHE A 208 5.34 -4.83 33.35
N SER A 209 6.61 -4.37 33.39
CA SER A 209 6.97 -2.98 33.06
C SER A 209 6.44 -2.48 31.71
N TYR A 210 6.30 -3.38 30.72
CA TYR A 210 5.74 -3.05 29.41
C TYR A 210 4.21 -2.92 29.38
N SER A 211 3.45 -3.57 30.26
CA SER A 211 1.98 -3.51 30.22
C SER A 211 1.46 -2.10 30.46
N LYS A 212 2.03 -1.39 31.44
CA LYS A 212 1.71 0.01 31.74
C LYS A 212 2.10 0.94 30.60
N LEU A 213 3.18 0.65 29.89
CA LEU A 213 3.57 1.40 28.69
C LEU A 213 2.54 1.21 27.57
N PHE A 214 2.10 -0.04 27.32
CA PHE A 214 1.04 -0.31 26.33
C PHE A 214 -0.29 0.37 26.69
N GLU A 215 -0.68 0.33 27.96
CA GLU A 215 -1.88 1.02 28.46
C GLU A 215 -1.77 2.54 28.21
N ASN A 216 -0.63 3.15 28.55
CA ASN A 216 -0.41 4.58 28.31
C ASN A 216 -0.38 4.93 26.81
N ILE A 217 0.18 4.07 25.96
CA ILE A 217 0.14 4.25 24.49
C ILE A 217 -1.31 4.24 24.00
N ASN A 218 -2.10 3.27 24.45
CA ASN A 218 -3.52 3.16 24.09
C ASN A 218 -4.32 4.37 24.58
N LEU A 219 -4.13 4.79 25.84
CA LEU A 219 -4.76 5.97 26.41
C LEU A 219 -4.37 7.25 25.69
N THR A 220 -3.10 7.40 25.31
CA THR A 220 -2.63 8.57 24.56
C THR A 220 -3.27 8.60 23.17
N SER A 221 -3.35 7.45 22.52
CA SER A 221 -3.94 7.31 21.18
C SER A 221 -5.46 7.50 21.21
N SER A 222 -6.15 6.98 22.22
CA SER A 222 -7.59 7.16 22.41
C SER A 222 -7.92 8.60 22.74
N ASN A 223 -7.19 9.26 23.64
CA ASN A 223 -7.36 10.69 23.94
C ASN A 223 -7.09 11.59 22.72
N TYR A 224 -6.14 11.20 21.86
CA TYR A 224 -5.91 11.88 20.58
C TYR A 224 -7.09 11.72 19.60
N ASN A 225 -7.78 10.58 19.65
CA ASN A 225 -8.89 10.23 18.77
C ASN A 225 -10.28 10.46 19.38
N SER A 226 -10.40 10.86 20.66
CA SER A 226 -11.66 10.95 21.42
C SER A 226 -12.66 12.00 20.90
N HIS A 227 -12.26 12.78 19.91
CA HIS A 227 -13.09 13.79 19.24
C HIS A 227 -13.69 13.26 17.92
N ILE A 228 -13.29 12.05 17.52
CA ILE A 228 -13.74 11.39 16.30
C ILE A 228 -14.78 10.36 16.71
N PRO A 229 -16.03 10.48 16.25
CA PRO A 229 -17.03 9.44 16.47
C PRO A 229 -16.50 8.13 15.92
N TYR A 230 -16.61 7.07 16.71
CA TYR A 230 -16.10 5.76 16.36
C TYR A 230 -16.76 5.27 15.07
N THR A 231 -15.98 5.15 14.00
CA THR A 231 -16.46 4.56 12.74
C THR A 231 -15.98 3.11 12.69
N ILE A 232 -16.80 2.22 12.14
CA ILE A 232 -16.74 0.73 12.07
C ILE A 232 -15.38 0.08 11.76
N GLU A 233 -14.40 0.87 11.35
CA GLU A 233 -13.05 0.44 10.99
C GLU A 233 -12.02 1.35 11.69
N ASN A 234 -12.15 1.59 12.99
CA ASN A 234 -11.08 2.21 13.78
C ASN A 234 -9.84 1.29 13.93
N GLU A 235 -9.78 0.16 13.20
CA GLU A 235 -8.50 -0.32 12.70
C GLU A 235 -7.92 0.79 11.82
N THR A 236 -6.98 1.55 12.39
CA THR A 236 -6.20 2.62 11.77
C THR A 236 -5.71 2.30 10.34
N GLU A 237 -6.58 2.41 9.33
CA GLU A 237 -6.25 2.19 7.92
C GLU A 237 -6.14 3.54 7.20
N ILE A 238 -4.88 3.99 7.10
CA ILE A 238 -4.46 5.24 6.45
C ILE A 238 -4.46 5.01 4.93
N ASN A 239 -5.58 5.23 4.26
CA ASN A 239 -5.66 5.13 2.80
C ASN A 239 -5.34 6.47 2.13
N ILE A 240 -4.21 6.60 1.42
CA ILE A 240 -3.82 7.84 0.71
C ILE A 240 -3.72 7.60 -0.80
N TYR A 241 -4.65 8.19 -1.57
CA TYR A 241 -4.59 8.18 -3.03
C TYR A 241 -4.66 9.57 -3.71
N ASN A 242 -3.76 9.71 -4.69
CA ASN A 242 -3.59 10.66 -5.80
C ASN A 242 -3.45 12.16 -5.56
N GLY A 243 -2.42 12.72 -6.20
CA GLY A 243 -2.22 14.16 -6.33
C GLY A 243 -2.48 14.64 -7.75
N HIS A 244 -2.79 15.94 -7.87
CA HIS A 244 -2.38 16.88 -8.91
C HIS A 244 -2.59 18.31 -8.38
N SER A 245 -1.53 19.12 -8.44
CA SER A 245 -1.41 20.58 -8.25
C SER A 245 -1.76 21.26 -6.90
N PRO A 246 -1.09 22.38 -6.58
CA PRO A 246 -1.06 23.00 -5.26
C PRO A 246 -2.20 24.01 -5.11
N VAL A 247 -3.26 23.60 -4.42
CA VAL A 247 -4.16 24.52 -3.72
C VAL A 247 -4.26 24.00 -2.29
N ILE A 248 -4.03 24.89 -1.35
CA ILE A 248 -3.89 24.62 0.08
C ILE A 248 -5.23 24.11 0.62
N TYR A 249 -5.42 22.79 0.59
CA TYR A 249 -6.43 22.09 1.38
C TYR A 249 -5.69 21.15 2.33
N TRP A 250 -5.81 21.45 3.61
CA TRP A 250 -5.15 20.77 4.72
C TRP A 250 -5.59 19.30 4.75
N LYS A 251 -4.69 18.40 4.35
CA LYS A 251 -4.96 16.96 4.24
C LYS A 251 -5.18 16.36 5.63
N SER A 252 -6.36 15.81 5.86
CA SER A 252 -6.76 15.12 7.09
C SER A 252 -6.53 13.62 6.99
N HIS A 253 -6.82 12.91 8.07
CA HIS A 253 -6.95 11.46 8.09
C HIS A 253 -8.03 11.00 7.09
N PHE A 254 -7.58 10.61 5.89
CA PHE A 254 -8.43 10.06 4.85
C PHE A 254 -8.66 8.58 5.12
N LYS A 255 -9.87 8.24 5.54
CA LYS A 255 -10.32 6.86 5.51
C LYS A 255 -11.10 6.67 4.22
N LYS A 256 -10.47 6.04 3.24
CA LYS A 256 -11.13 5.63 2.00
C LYS A 256 -12.08 4.48 2.33
N LEU A 257 -13.34 4.79 2.55
CA LEU A 257 -14.37 3.76 2.47
C LEU A 257 -14.59 3.42 0.99
N CYS A 258 -14.69 2.12 0.72
CA CYS A 258 -14.48 1.49 -0.59
C CYS A 258 -15.29 2.09 -1.76
N PRO A 259 -14.75 2.08 -2.99
CA PRO A 259 -15.48 2.52 -4.17
C PRO A 259 -16.28 1.38 -4.82
N PHE A 260 -17.48 0.98 -4.36
CA PHE A 260 -18.27 -0.03 -5.11
C PHE A 260 -19.81 0.09 -5.01
N SER A 261 -20.45 -0.34 -6.10
CA SER A 261 -21.88 -0.41 -6.42
C SER A 261 -22.66 -1.52 -5.68
N ASN A 262 -22.27 -1.89 -4.46
CA ASN A 262 -22.91 -2.96 -3.66
C ASN A 262 -23.51 -2.38 -2.36
N ILE A 263 -24.71 -2.83 -1.99
CA ILE A 263 -25.51 -2.41 -0.83
C ILE A 263 -24.69 -2.46 0.48
N ASN A 264 -23.82 -3.46 0.64
CA ASN A 264 -23.00 -3.59 1.86
C ASN A 264 -22.04 -2.40 2.06
N ALA A 265 -21.39 -1.92 0.99
CA ALA A 265 -20.46 -0.78 1.09
C ALA A 265 -21.22 0.52 1.39
N ILE A 266 -22.39 0.69 0.78
CA ILE A 266 -23.31 1.80 1.06
C ILE A 266 -23.75 1.76 2.53
N SER A 267 -24.08 0.57 3.03
CA SER A 267 -24.52 0.37 4.41
C SER A 267 -23.45 0.83 5.41
N TYR A 268 -22.19 0.45 5.26
CA TYR A 268 -21.10 0.89 6.15
C TYR A 268 -20.82 2.40 6.08
N ASN A 269 -20.94 3.00 4.90
CA ASN A 269 -20.82 4.45 4.71
C ASN A 269 -21.91 5.21 5.48
N LEU A 270 -23.15 4.76 5.37
CA LEU A 270 -24.28 5.37 6.08
C LEU A 270 -24.16 5.17 7.60
N LEU A 271 -23.72 3.99 8.06
CA LEU A 271 -23.48 3.76 9.48
C LEU A 271 -22.45 4.77 10.01
N SER A 272 -21.32 4.93 9.30
CA SER A 272 -20.30 5.91 9.69
C SER A 272 -20.85 7.33 9.79
N LEU A 273 -21.79 7.72 8.93
CA LEU A 273 -22.45 9.03 8.99
C LEU A 273 -23.32 9.15 10.23
N PHE A 274 -24.18 8.16 10.49
CA PHE A 274 -25.05 8.21 11.66
C PHE A 274 -24.28 8.07 12.97
N CYS A 275 -23.18 7.31 13.02
CA CYS A 275 -22.26 7.34 14.14
C CYS A 275 -21.77 8.76 14.41
N PHE A 276 -21.38 9.51 13.37
CA PHE A 276 -21.00 10.90 13.54
C PHE A 276 -22.15 11.79 14.03
N LEU A 277 -23.33 11.63 13.43
CA LEU A 277 -24.48 12.43 13.77
C LEU A 277 -25.02 12.14 15.17
N MET A 278 -24.83 10.94 15.73
CA MET A 278 -25.40 10.56 17.04
C MET A 278 -24.43 10.73 18.21
N TYR A 279 -23.12 10.88 17.95
CA TYR A 279 -22.08 10.82 18.97
C TYR A 279 -22.01 12.05 19.87
N ASP A 280 -22.05 11.82 21.19
CA ASP A 280 -21.81 12.83 22.22
C ASP A 280 -20.37 12.69 22.77
N PRO A 281 -19.47 13.63 22.45
CA PRO A 281 -18.06 13.54 22.83
C PRO A 281 -17.80 13.75 24.33
N ASP A 282 -18.78 14.20 25.12
CA ASP A 282 -18.59 14.38 26.57
C ASP A 282 -18.87 13.09 27.34
N LYS A 283 -19.80 12.28 26.81
CA LYS A 283 -20.22 11.02 27.41
C LYS A 283 -19.53 9.82 26.77
N ASP A 284 -18.89 10.03 25.61
CA ASP A 284 -18.28 8.99 24.78
C ASP A 284 -19.28 7.90 24.35
N VAL A 285 -20.51 8.31 24.02
CA VAL A 285 -21.61 7.42 23.62
C VAL A 285 -22.43 8.00 22.47
N TYR A 286 -23.17 7.14 21.77
CA TYR A 286 -24.23 7.58 20.89
C TYR A 286 -25.47 7.96 21.69
N THR A 287 -26.08 9.09 21.32
CA THR A 287 -27.31 9.59 21.95
C THR A 287 -28.40 9.71 20.91
N THR A 288 -29.64 9.39 21.29
CA THR A 288 -30.80 9.43 20.40
C THR A 288 -31.88 10.41 20.89
N ASN A 289 -31.61 11.12 21.99
CA ASN A 289 -32.56 12.04 22.63
C ASN A 289 -33.02 13.16 21.70
N HIS A 290 -32.13 13.63 20.82
CA HIS A 290 -32.39 14.70 19.86
C HIS A 290 -33.14 14.23 18.59
N ILE A 291 -33.25 12.93 18.34
CA ILE A 291 -34.06 12.40 17.23
C ILE A 291 -35.55 12.55 17.58
N ALA A 292 -36.33 13.12 16.66
CA ALA A 292 -37.75 13.37 16.85
C ALA A 292 -38.59 12.08 16.93
N SER A 293 -38.37 11.12 16.02
CA SER A 293 -39.05 9.82 16.05
C SER A 293 -38.35 8.84 16.99
N LYS A 294 -39.05 8.46 18.07
CA LYS A 294 -38.63 7.41 19.03
C LYS A 294 -38.99 5.99 18.57
N THR A 295 -39.50 5.84 17.35
CA THR A 295 -39.85 4.55 16.74
C THR A 295 -38.97 4.20 15.56
N SER A 296 -38.23 5.17 15.01
CA SER A 296 -37.36 4.98 13.85
C SER A 296 -36.29 3.91 14.02
N ASP A 297 -35.91 3.25 12.92
CA ASP A 297 -34.81 2.27 12.88
C ASP A 297 -33.51 2.83 13.46
N ILE A 298 -33.22 4.11 13.22
CA ILE A 298 -32.04 4.79 13.77
C ILE A 298 -32.15 4.91 15.29
N PHE A 299 -33.32 5.29 15.81
CA PHE A 299 -33.53 5.36 17.25
C PHE A 299 -33.31 3.99 17.90
N ASN A 300 -33.91 2.93 17.36
CA ASN A 300 -33.80 1.58 17.91
C ASN A 300 -32.35 1.07 17.86
N PHE A 301 -31.70 1.21 16.70
CA PHE A 301 -30.34 0.73 16.48
C PHE A 301 -29.35 1.40 17.45
N PHE A 302 -29.33 2.74 17.54
CA PHE A 302 -28.37 3.46 18.40
C PHE A 302 -28.75 3.45 19.88
N SER A 303 -29.99 3.17 20.23
CA SER A 303 -30.37 2.97 21.64
C SER A 303 -29.88 1.61 22.16
N ASN A 304 -29.91 0.57 21.32
CA ASN A 304 -29.36 -0.75 21.66
C ASN A 304 -27.83 -0.79 21.54
N ASN A 305 -27.27 -0.15 20.51
CA ASN A 305 -25.85 -0.10 20.22
C ASN A 305 -25.24 1.27 20.60
N TYR A 306 -25.51 1.74 21.83
CA TYR A 306 -25.15 3.09 22.27
C TYR A 306 -23.65 3.27 22.55
N MET A 307 -22.93 2.18 22.83
CA MET A 307 -21.48 2.20 23.01
C MET A 307 -20.75 2.09 21.67
N PRO A 308 -19.82 3.01 21.37
CA PRO A 308 -18.90 2.93 20.25
C PRO A 308 -18.29 1.55 19.99
N GLU A 309 -17.88 0.85 21.05
CA GLU A 309 -17.17 -0.44 20.98
C GLU A 309 -17.97 -1.56 20.31
N TYR A 310 -19.30 -1.56 20.49
CA TYR A 310 -20.20 -2.58 19.94
C TYR A 310 -20.24 -2.57 18.40
N LEU A 311 -19.89 -1.45 17.77
CA LEU A 311 -19.85 -1.36 16.29
C LEU A 311 -18.75 -2.23 15.66
N SER A 312 -17.79 -2.71 16.46
CA SER A 312 -16.77 -3.65 16.00
C SER A 312 -17.31 -5.09 15.83
N GLU A 313 -18.43 -5.40 16.50
CA GLU A 313 -19.03 -6.73 16.54
C GLU A 313 -19.73 -7.09 15.22
N LEU A 314 -19.60 -8.35 14.81
CA LEU A 314 -20.19 -8.84 13.55
C LEU A 314 -21.71 -8.78 13.57
N GLU A 315 -22.32 -9.01 14.74
CA GLU A 315 -23.78 -9.02 14.94
C GLU A 315 -24.38 -7.63 14.72
N THR A 316 -23.83 -6.60 15.37
CA THR A 316 -24.23 -5.20 15.16
C THR A 316 -24.06 -4.74 13.72
N LYS A 317 -22.97 -5.18 13.04
CA LYS A 317 -22.78 -4.90 11.60
C LYS A 317 -23.86 -5.56 10.74
N ASN A 318 -24.24 -6.79 11.05
CA ASN A 318 -25.28 -7.52 10.32
C ASN A 318 -26.67 -6.91 10.55
N GLU A 319 -26.99 -6.51 11.78
CA GLU A 319 -28.23 -5.79 12.12
C GLU A 319 -28.34 -4.52 11.25
N TRP A 320 -27.30 -3.69 11.21
CA TRP A 320 -27.30 -2.49 10.39
C TRP A 320 -27.45 -2.78 8.88
N MET A 321 -26.77 -3.83 8.38
CA MET A 321 -26.92 -4.24 6.98
C MET A 321 -28.34 -4.67 6.65
N GLN A 322 -29.06 -5.30 7.58
CA GLN A 322 -30.48 -5.64 7.40
C GLN A 322 -31.36 -4.40 7.34
N ILE A 323 -31.18 -3.42 8.24
CA ILE A 323 -31.91 -2.15 8.22
C ILE A 323 -31.77 -1.48 6.83
N ILE A 324 -30.53 -1.34 6.35
CA ILE A 324 -30.28 -0.73 5.04
C ILE A 324 -30.84 -1.56 3.89
N SER A 325 -30.74 -2.89 3.95
CA SER A 325 -31.32 -3.77 2.92
C SER A 325 -32.84 -3.62 2.84
N ASN A 326 -33.53 -3.48 3.97
CA ASN A 326 -34.97 -3.23 4.01
C ASN A 326 -35.32 -1.89 3.36
N VAL A 327 -34.57 -0.82 3.68
CA VAL A 327 -34.73 0.49 3.03
C VAL A 327 -34.56 0.36 1.51
N PHE A 328 -33.53 -0.35 1.02
CA PHE A 328 -33.33 -0.55 -0.42
C PHE A 328 -34.43 -1.41 -1.08
N ASN A 329 -34.95 -2.41 -0.38
CA ASN A 329 -36.05 -3.25 -0.87
C ASN A 329 -37.35 -2.43 -1.01
N GLU A 330 -37.69 -1.62 -0.01
CA GLU A 330 -38.82 -0.67 -0.09
C GLU A 330 -38.60 0.35 -1.22
N TRP A 331 -37.37 0.85 -1.35
CA TRP A 331 -36.99 1.82 -2.39
C TRP A 331 -37.08 1.27 -3.81
N SER A 332 -36.81 -0.03 -4.01
CA SER A 332 -36.88 -0.69 -5.33
C SER A 332 -38.29 -0.73 -5.94
N THR A 333 -39.33 -0.63 -5.11
CA THR A 333 -40.74 -0.62 -5.56
C THR A 333 -41.24 0.77 -6.01
N LEU A 334 -40.50 1.84 -5.70
CA LEU A 334 -40.95 3.23 -5.90
C LEU A 334 -40.61 3.82 -7.29
N SER A 335 -40.05 3.03 -8.22
CA SER A 335 -39.77 3.35 -9.64
C SER A 335 -38.91 4.59 -9.95
N CYS A 336 -38.47 5.35 -8.95
CA CYS A 336 -37.61 6.50 -9.13
C CYS A 336 -36.31 6.30 -8.35
N ILE A 337 -35.23 6.10 -9.11
CA ILE A 337 -33.82 6.17 -8.71
C ILE A 337 -33.21 4.83 -8.23
N GLN A 338 -32.27 4.32 -9.04
CA GLN A 338 -31.30 3.28 -8.68
C GLN A 338 -29.94 3.95 -8.36
N PRO A 339 -28.99 3.28 -7.68
CA PRO A 339 -27.63 3.78 -7.44
C PRO A 339 -27.05 4.45 -8.70
N PRO A 340 -26.40 5.64 -8.58
CA PRO A 340 -25.44 6.04 -7.52
C PRO A 340 -25.98 6.69 -6.25
N LEU A 341 -25.20 6.62 -5.16
CA LEU A 341 -25.41 7.38 -3.93
C LEU A 341 -24.96 8.85 -4.11
N ASN A 342 -25.83 9.64 -4.73
CA ASN A 342 -25.65 11.08 -4.96
C ASN A 342 -26.23 11.92 -3.79
N ILE A 343 -26.07 13.25 -3.80
CA ILE A 343 -26.52 14.10 -2.67
C ILE A 343 -28.01 13.93 -2.38
N LEU A 344 -28.86 13.92 -3.41
CA LEU A 344 -30.31 13.80 -3.23
C LEU A 344 -30.69 12.42 -2.70
N ASN A 345 -30.03 11.37 -3.18
CA ASN A 345 -30.23 10.00 -2.69
C ASN A 345 -29.84 9.83 -1.22
N ILE A 346 -28.75 10.48 -0.78
CA ILE A 346 -28.39 10.51 0.64
C ILE A 346 -29.51 11.15 1.46
N LEU A 347 -30.06 12.28 1.00
CA LEU A 347 -31.16 12.96 1.68
C LEU A 347 -32.43 12.08 1.74
N TYR A 348 -32.78 11.40 0.64
CA TYR A 348 -33.89 10.44 0.61
C TYR A 348 -33.72 9.34 1.67
N ILE A 349 -32.54 8.71 1.71
CA ILE A 349 -32.24 7.65 2.68
C ILE A 349 -32.34 8.18 4.11
N ILE A 350 -31.78 9.37 4.38
CA ILE A 350 -31.89 10.01 5.69
C ILE A 350 -33.36 10.24 6.05
N SER A 351 -34.19 10.72 5.13
CA SER A 351 -35.62 10.93 5.37
C SER A 351 -36.37 9.64 5.68
N ILE A 352 -36.03 8.52 5.04
CA ILE A 352 -36.63 7.20 5.32
C ILE A 352 -36.20 6.72 6.72
N LEU A 353 -34.90 6.70 6.98
CA LEU A 353 -34.31 6.24 8.24
C LEU A 353 -34.75 7.08 9.45
N THR A 354 -35.15 8.34 9.23
CA THR A 354 -35.66 9.23 10.27
C THR A 354 -37.19 9.28 10.35
N GLU A 355 -37.89 8.43 9.58
CA GLU A 355 -39.35 8.37 9.44
C GLU A 355 -40.02 9.68 8.97
N ASN A 356 -39.26 10.59 8.37
CA ASN A 356 -39.76 11.86 7.83
C ASN A 356 -40.09 11.79 6.33
N TYR A 357 -39.90 10.65 5.66
CA TYR A 357 -40.05 10.55 4.21
C TYR A 357 -41.44 11.01 3.72
N SER A 358 -42.52 10.61 4.39
CA SER A 358 -43.88 10.99 3.99
C SER A 358 -44.11 12.50 3.97
N SER A 359 -43.49 13.25 4.89
CA SER A 359 -43.61 14.71 4.96
C SER A 359 -42.60 15.42 4.05
N GLU A 360 -41.41 14.86 3.83
CA GLU A 360 -40.32 15.49 3.08
C GLU A 360 -40.30 15.11 1.59
N ARG A 361 -41.01 14.04 1.18
CA ARG A 361 -41.01 13.50 -0.19
C ARG A 361 -41.28 14.55 -1.26
N HIS A 362 -42.31 15.37 -1.08
CA HIS A 362 -42.68 16.40 -2.05
C HIS A 362 -41.55 17.43 -2.27
N ILE A 363 -40.73 17.72 -1.24
CA ILE A 363 -39.60 18.64 -1.35
C ILE A 363 -38.49 18.02 -2.20
N LEU A 364 -38.15 16.76 -1.92
CA LEU A 364 -37.09 16.04 -2.62
C LEU A 364 -37.48 15.75 -4.08
N ASP A 365 -38.73 15.36 -4.32
CA ASP A 365 -39.28 15.14 -5.66
C ASP A 365 -39.26 16.44 -6.48
N ASN A 366 -39.57 17.59 -5.85
CA ASN A 366 -39.44 18.91 -6.48
C ASN A 366 -37.98 19.25 -6.83
N PHE A 367 -37.01 18.93 -5.98
CA PHE A 367 -35.60 19.11 -6.33
C PHE A 367 -35.18 18.27 -7.53
N MET A 368 -35.62 17.01 -7.58
CA MET A 368 -35.37 16.13 -8.72
C MET A 368 -36.02 16.65 -10.00
N HIS A 369 -37.28 17.08 -9.94
CA HIS A 369 -37.99 17.67 -11.06
C HIS A 369 -37.28 18.93 -11.58
N ASP A 370 -36.95 19.86 -10.68
CA ASP A 370 -36.29 21.11 -11.04
C ASP A 370 -34.89 20.87 -11.61
N LEU A 371 -34.17 19.86 -11.11
CA LEU A 371 -32.87 19.46 -11.65
C LEU A 371 -32.97 19.02 -13.12
N HIS A 372 -34.09 18.43 -13.54
CA HIS A 372 -34.33 18.01 -14.92
C HIS A 372 -34.92 19.11 -15.80
N ASN A 373 -35.34 20.24 -15.22
CA ASN A 373 -35.93 21.35 -15.95
C ASN A 373 -34.85 22.31 -16.50
N PRO A 374 -34.68 22.44 -17.82
CA PRO A 374 -33.66 23.32 -18.41
C PRO A 374 -33.96 24.82 -18.24
N LEU A 375 -35.20 25.19 -17.85
CA LEU A 375 -35.62 26.58 -17.67
C LEU A 375 -35.25 27.16 -16.30
N ILE A 376 -34.85 26.31 -15.35
CA ILE A 376 -34.51 26.71 -13.98
C ILE A 376 -33.00 26.85 -13.86
N SER A 377 -32.55 27.97 -13.27
CA SER A 377 -31.14 28.21 -12.99
C SER A 377 -30.59 27.15 -12.04
N ALA A 378 -29.50 26.47 -12.45
CA ALA A 378 -28.81 25.49 -11.60
C ALA A 378 -28.37 26.11 -10.26
N LYS A 379 -27.99 27.40 -10.26
CA LYS A 379 -27.58 28.13 -9.04
C LYS A 379 -28.71 28.22 -8.01
N ASP A 380 -29.95 28.42 -8.46
CA ASP A 380 -31.10 28.55 -7.57
C ASP A 380 -31.52 27.20 -6.99
N ILE A 381 -31.40 26.13 -7.78
CA ILE A 381 -31.59 24.75 -7.31
C ILE A 381 -30.54 24.41 -6.27
N TYR A 382 -29.26 24.66 -6.55
CA TYR A 382 -28.14 24.38 -5.64
C TYR A 382 -28.29 25.10 -4.30
N THR A 383 -28.69 26.38 -4.32
CA THR A 383 -28.90 27.16 -3.09
C THR A 383 -30.04 26.59 -2.24
N ARG A 384 -31.12 26.10 -2.85
CA ARG A 384 -32.24 25.47 -2.12
C ARG A 384 -31.82 24.13 -1.51
N ILE A 385 -31.11 23.31 -2.29
CA ILE A 385 -30.59 22.01 -1.82
C ILE A 385 -29.60 22.20 -0.68
N GLU A 386 -28.69 23.17 -0.78
CA GLU A 386 -27.72 23.48 0.28
C GLU A 386 -28.41 23.87 1.59
N LYS A 387 -29.38 24.79 1.54
CA LYS A 387 -30.15 25.21 2.73
C LYS A 387 -30.92 24.05 3.36
N TYR A 388 -31.57 23.22 2.55
CA TYR A 388 -32.30 22.06 3.03
C TYR A 388 -31.36 21.03 3.67
N THR A 389 -30.25 20.71 3.00
CA THR A 389 -29.22 19.78 3.48
C THR A 389 -28.67 20.21 4.83
N ALA A 390 -28.29 21.49 4.95
CA ALA A 390 -27.78 22.05 6.20
C ALA A 390 -28.79 21.92 7.34
N LYS A 391 -30.05 22.32 7.11
CA LYS A 391 -31.11 22.23 8.11
C LYS A 391 -31.36 20.78 8.56
N LYS A 392 -31.42 19.84 7.61
CA LYS A 392 -31.66 18.42 7.91
C LYS A 392 -30.52 17.83 8.73
N ILE A 393 -29.27 18.04 8.33
CA ILE A 393 -28.10 17.50 9.04
C ILE A 393 -27.98 18.11 10.45
N ILE A 394 -28.16 19.42 10.60
CA ILE A 394 -28.11 20.09 11.90
C ILE A 394 -29.18 19.51 12.84
N SER A 395 -30.38 19.21 12.34
CA SER A 395 -31.46 18.61 13.15
C SER A 395 -31.15 17.21 13.68
N LEU A 396 -30.18 16.52 13.08
CA LEU A 396 -29.76 15.17 13.48
C LEU A 396 -28.54 15.16 14.39
N CYS A 397 -27.91 16.30 14.65
CA CYS A 397 -26.75 16.34 15.54
C CYS A 397 -27.20 16.48 17.00
N PRO A 398 -26.49 15.89 17.99
CA PRO A 398 -26.68 16.18 19.39
C PRO A 398 -26.37 17.65 19.70
N PRO A 399 -26.62 18.14 20.93
CA PRO A 399 -26.32 19.51 21.31
C PRO A 399 -24.81 19.77 21.34
N TRP A 400 -24.27 20.09 20.16
CA TRP A 400 -23.00 20.79 19.99
C TRP A 400 -23.24 22.29 20.18
N ASN A 401 -22.25 23.01 20.70
CA ASN A 401 -22.37 24.47 20.89
C ASN A 401 -22.55 25.19 19.54
N LYS A 402 -21.99 24.63 18.45
CA LYS A 402 -22.18 25.12 17.09
C LYS A 402 -22.03 23.99 16.08
N VAL A 403 -22.95 23.89 15.12
CA VAL A 403 -22.84 22.99 13.96
C VAL A 403 -22.90 23.82 12.68
N ASN A 404 -21.87 23.71 11.85
CA ASN A 404 -21.79 24.34 10.53
C ASN A 404 -21.89 23.25 9.46
N VAL A 405 -22.84 23.39 8.55
CA VAL A 405 -22.94 22.52 7.37
C VAL A 405 -22.81 23.39 6.13
N ARG A 406 -21.92 23.02 5.21
CA ARG A 406 -21.72 23.70 3.92
C ARG A 406 -21.56 22.69 2.81
N ILE A 407 -21.88 23.07 1.58
CA ILE A 407 -21.57 22.24 0.41
C ILE A 407 -20.37 22.87 -0.32
N GLU A 408 -19.25 22.15 -0.40
CA GLU A 408 -17.99 22.68 -0.95
C GLU A 408 -18.02 22.77 -2.49
N TRP A 409 -18.72 21.83 -3.13
CA TRP A 409 -18.97 21.85 -4.57
C TRP A 409 -20.20 20.99 -4.91
N MET A 410 -20.86 21.31 -6.03
CA MET A 410 -21.98 20.56 -6.61
C MET A 410 -21.86 20.55 -8.13
N GLU A 411 -22.15 19.40 -8.73
CA GLU A 411 -22.13 19.23 -10.18
C GLU A 411 -23.32 18.38 -10.64
N LYS A 412 -24.09 18.94 -11.58
CA LYS A 412 -25.17 18.23 -12.27
C LYS A 412 -24.55 17.39 -13.38
N CYS A 413 -24.70 16.07 -13.29
CA CYS A 413 -24.13 15.12 -14.24
C CYS A 413 -25.21 14.34 -14.96
N LYS A 414 -24.98 14.08 -16.25
CA LYS A 414 -25.89 13.33 -17.12
C LYS A 414 -25.50 11.86 -17.14
N GLU A 415 -26.45 10.96 -16.86
CA GLU A 415 -26.28 9.51 -16.96
C GLU A 415 -26.54 8.98 -18.37
N THR A 416 -26.22 7.70 -18.59
CA THR A 416 -26.43 6.98 -19.87
C THR A 416 -27.89 6.94 -20.33
N ASN A 417 -28.84 7.19 -19.42
CA ASN A 417 -30.29 7.12 -19.68
C ASN A 417 -30.95 8.51 -19.75
N ASP A 418 -30.19 9.57 -20.06
CA ASP A 418 -30.66 10.98 -20.09
C ASP A 418 -31.19 11.54 -18.76
N LYS A 419 -31.02 10.81 -17.64
CA LYS A 419 -31.31 11.28 -16.29
C LYS A 419 -30.17 12.15 -15.75
N PHE A 420 -30.50 13.14 -14.94
CA PHE A 420 -29.55 14.00 -14.25
C PHE A 420 -29.46 13.66 -12.77
N ASN A 421 -28.24 13.50 -12.27
CA ASN A 421 -27.94 13.30 -10.85
C ASN A 421 -27.05 14.44 -10.33
N LEU A 422 -27.11 14.68 -9.01
CA LEU A 422 -26.37 15.74 -8.35
C LEU A 422 -25.25 15.19 -7.48
N PHE A 423 -24.01 15.38 -7.94
CA PHE A 423 -22.80 15.02 -7.20
C PHE A 423 -22.22 16.24 -6.51
N GLY A 424 -21.37 16.05 -5.50
CA GLY A 424 -20.84 17.12 -4.67
C GLY A 424 -20.24 16.67 -3.34
N SER A 425 -19.70 17.65 -2.60
CA SER A 425 -19.09 17.46 -1.28
C SER A 425 -19.85 18.23 -0.20
N ILE A 426 -20.41 17.51 0.79
CA ILE A 426 -21.01 18.06 2.00
C ILE A 426 -19.91 18.10 3.07
N TYR A 427 -19.75 19.22 3.75
CA TYR A 427 -18.84 19.40 4.88
C TYR A 427 -19.63 19.81 6.12
N ILE A 428 -19.41 19.10 7.21
CA ILE A 428 -20.05 19.27 8.52
C ILE A 428 -18.93 19.55 9.52
N GLU A 429 -19.05 20.62 10.29
CA GLU A 429 -18.14 20.96 11.39
C GLU A 429 -18.96 21.17 12.64
N CYS A 430 -18.64 20.40 13.68
CA CYS A 430 -19.25 20.54 14.99
C CYS A 430 -18.21 21.09 15.97
N VAL A 431 -18.59 22.11 16.73
CA VAL A 431 -17.73 22.79 17.70
C VAL A 431 -18.41 22.75 19.06
N LYS A 432 -17.66 22.33 20.08
CA LYS A 432 -18.06 22.36 21.48
C LYS A 432 -17.09 23.26 22.24
N GLY A 433 -17.62 24.30 22.86
CA GLY A 433 -16.84 25.24 23.66
C GLY A 433 -16.37 24.59 24.95
N ASN A 434 -15.13 24.88 25.33
CA ASN A 434 -14.56 24.39 26.58
C ASN A 434 -14.59 25.55 27.60
N ASP A 435 -15.45 25.47 28.62
CA ASP A 435 -15.56 26.52 29.65
C ASP A 435 -14.38 26.54 30.65
N SER A 436 -13.40 25.63 30.50
CA SER A 436 -12.24 25.57 31.39
C SER A 436 -11.11 26.51 30.93
N ALA A 437 -11.13 27.74 31.44
CA ALA A 437 -10.15 28.79 31.13
C ALA A 437 -8.67 28.48 31.50
N ASN A 438 -8.38 27.34 32.15
CA ASN A 438 -7.08 27.07 32.78
C ASN A 438 -6.16 26.08 32.06
N THR A 439 -6.56 25.48 30.93
CA THR A 439 -5.73 24.46 30.23
C THR A 439 -5.13 24.94 28.90
N GLY A 440 -5.45 26.15 28.44
CA GLY A 440 -4.99 26.66 27.14
C GLY A 440 -5.60 25.95 25.91
N ILE A 441 -6.51 24.99 26.12
CA ILE A 441 -7.22 24.26 25.07
C ILE A 441 -8.51 25.02 24.73
N LYS A 442 -8.51 25.74 23.60
CA LYS A 442 -9.72 26.36 23.04
C LYS A 442 -10.53 25.33 22.26
N ASP A 443 -11.86 25.36 22.43
CA ASP A 443 -12.94 24.69 21.71
C ASP A 443 -12.61 23.33 21.05
N LYS A 444 -13.26 22.26 21.50
CA LYS A 444 -13.21 20.95 20.83
C LYS A 444 -13.90 21.05 19.46
N LYS A 445 -13.20 20.71 18.38
CA LYS A 445 -13.74 20.72 17.00
C LYS A 445 -13.68 19.33 16.38
N SER A 446 -14.81 18.88 15.85
CA SER A 446 -14.89 17.70 14.99
C SER A 446 -15.39 18.13 13.61
N SER A 447 -14.87 17.51 12.55
CA SER A 447 -15.37 17.76 11.19
C SER A 447 -15.54 16.46 10.42
N TYR A 448 -16.51 16.47 9.53
CA TYR A 448 -16.96 15.33 8.75
C TYR A 448 -17.26 15.82 7.34
N SER A 449 -16.95 15.03 6.34
CA SER A 449 -17.29 15.39 4.98
C SER A 449 -17.61 14.18 4.13
N ILE A 450 -18.60 14.36 3.26
CA ILE A 450 -19.21 13.35 2.42
C ILE A 450 -19.08 13.84 1.00
N ASN A 451 -18.35 13.11 0.16
CA ASN A 451 -17.96 13.54 -1.16
C ASN A 451 -18.39 12.48 -2.18
N THR A 452 -19.29 12.86 -3.08
CA THR A 452 -19.93 11.95 -4.06
C THR A 452 -19.25 12.12 -5.42
N GLN A 453 -18.80 11.04 -6.06
CA GLN A 453 -18.02 11.10 -7.32
C GLN A 453 -18.74 10.49 -8.52
N THR A 454 -18.57 11.15 -9.67
CA THR A 454 -19.23 10.89 -10.95
C THR A 454 -18.69 9.66 -11.68
N GLU A 455 -17.37 9.43 -11.66
CA GLU A 455 -16.71 8.36 -12.41
C GLU A 455 -16.83 6.97 -11.78
N THR A 456 -17.25 6.91 -10.51
CA THR A 456 -17.15 5.70 -9.68
C THR A 456 -18.45 5.31 -8.99
N ASN A 457 -19.51 6.14 -9.09
CA ASN A 457 -20.74 5.99 -8.31
C ASN A 457 -20.46 5.78 -6.81
N SER A 458 -19.34 6.32 -6.31
CA SER A 458 -18.85 6.10 -4.95
C SER A 458 -18.99 7.33 -4.08
N VAL A 459 -19.16 7.10 -2.79
CA VAL A 459 -19.19 8.13 -1.77
C VAL A 459 -18.00 7.95 -0.87
N TRP A 460 -17.25 9.04 -0.75
CA TRP A 460 -16.06 9.15 0.06
C TRP A 460 -16.44 9.89 1.31
N ILE A 461 -16.25 9.26 2.46
CA ILE A 461 -16.59 9.87 3.72
C ILE A 461 -15.32 10.01 4.54
N TYR A 462 -15.06 11.20 5.08
CA TYR A 462 -13.87 11.47 5.85
C TYR A 462 -14.18 12.31 7.09
N THR A 463 -13.56 11.92 8.19
CA THR A 463 -13.52 12.71 9.42
C THR A 463 -12.24 13.53 9.41
N MET A 464 -12.36 14.85 9.42
CA MET A 464 -11.24 15.76 9.63
C MET A 464 -11.20 16.13 11.10
N PRO A 465 -10.26 15.59 11.89
CA PRO A 465 -9.94 16.26 13.13
C PRO A 465 -9.29 17.62 12.80
N LEU A 466 -10.01 18.71 13.10
CA LEU A 466 -9.48 20.07 13.02
C LEU A 466 -8.58 20.29 14.24
N TYR A 467 -7.40 19.67 14.25
CA TYR A 467 -6.50 19.78 15.39
C TYR A 467 -5.97 21.21 15.53
N ASN A 468 -6.12 21.79 16.72
CA ASN A 468 -5.31 22.92 17.10
C ASN A 468 -3.87 22.40 17.34
N GLN A 469 -2.84 23.13 16.90
CA GLN A 469 -1.42 22.79 17.12
C GLN A 469 -1.06 22.33 18.57
N PRO A 470 -1.69 22.83 19.66
CA PRO A 470 -1.38 22.42 21.03
C PRO A 470 -1.67 20.94 21.35
N GLU A 471 -2.79 20.38 20.88
CA GLU A 471 -3.19 18.99 21.18
C GLU A 471 -2.26 17.98 20.49
N LYS A 472 -1.91 18.28 19.23
CA LYS A 472 -0.88 17.56 18.49
C LYS A 472 0.46 17.60 19.23
N ASN A 473 0.88 18.77 19.70
CA ASN A 473 2.14 18.91 20.44
C ASN A 473 2.12 18.17 21.77
N LEU A 474 0.97 18.11 22.46
CA LEU A 474 0.79 17.34 23.70
C LEU A 474 0.87 15.82 23.43
N CYS A 475 0.25 15.34 22.35
CA CYS A 475 0.32 13.93 21.97
C CYS A 475 1.77 13.54 21.61
N ILE A 476 2.45 14.37 20.80
CA ILE A 476 3.86 14.18 20.47
C ILE A 476 4.72 14.17 21.74
N SER A 477 4.55 15.13 22.65
CA SER A 477 5.34 15.19 23.89
C SER A 477 5.09 13.97 24.77
N THR A 478 3.86 13.46 24.80
CA THR A 478 3.52 12.24 25.53
C THR A 478 4.21 11.02 24.93
N PHE A 479 4.18 10.83 23.61
CA PHE A 479 4.92 9.74 22.96
C PHE A 479 6.43 9.85 23.15
N LEU A 480 7.01 11.06 23.11
CA LEU A 480 8.42 11.28 23.40
C LEU A 480 8.76 10.95 24.86
N ASN A 481 7.89 11.27 25.82
CA ASN A 481 8.06 10.89 27.23
C ASN A 481 7.99 9.36 27.43
N LEU A 482 7.05 8.69 26.76
CA LEU A 482 6.96 7.22 26.77
C LEU A 482 8.21 6.59 26.15
N LYS A 483 8.77 7.21 25.12
CA LYS A 483 10.04 6.79 24.53
C LYS A 483 11.19 6.85 25.53
N ILE A 484 11.28 7.92 26.32
CA ILE A 484 12.27 8.06 27.39
C ILE A 484 12.11 6.95 28.44
N GLN A 485 10.89 6.70 28.91
CA GLN A 485 10.60 5.61 29.86
C GLN A 485 10.98 4.22 29.30
N CYS A 486 10.82 4.01 27.99
CA CYS A 486 11.24 2.75 27.35
C CYS A 486 12.76 2.55 27.34
N ILE A 487 13.55 3.63 27.28
CA ILE A 487 15.02 3.56 27.23
C ILE A 487 15.59 2.97 28.53
N ASP A 488 14.94 3.26 29.67
CA ASP A 488 15.36 2.82 31.00
C ASP A 488 15.15 1.32 31.26
N ASN A 489 14.43 0.61 30.39
CA ASN A 489 14.24 -0.84 30.48
C ASN A 489 15.46 -1.62 29.96
N ASN A 490 15.62 -2.86 30.44
CA ASN A 490 16.62 -3.80 29.94
C ASN A 490 16.51 -4.00 28.42
N ASP A 491 17.66 -4.20 27.77
CA ASP A 491 17.70 -4.45 26.33
C ASP A 491 16.98 -5.76 26.00
N SER A 492 15.91 -5.65 25.22
CA SER A 492 15.05 -6.75 24.79
C SER A 492 14.45 -6.46 23.42
N PHE A 493 13.96 -7.49 22.75
CA PHE A 493 13.20 -7.33 21.52
C PHE A 493 12.02 -6.38 21.68
N ILE A 494 11.25 -6.52 22.77
CA ILE A 494 10.06 -5.72 23.06
C ILE A 494 10.43 -4.24 23.22
N LYS A 495 11.56 -3.92 23.87
CA LYS A 495 12.07 -2.55 23.98
C LYS A 495 12.24 -1.91 22.60
N TYR A 496 12.96 -2.57 21.70
CA TYR A 496 13.25 -2.01 20.38
C TYR A 496 12.02 -1.95 19.47
N LEU A 497 11.10 -2.93 19.59
CA LEU A 497 9.81 -2.90 18.92
C LEU A 497 8.98 -1.69 19.35
N LEU A 498 8.90 -1.41 20.66
CA LEU A 498 8.20 -0.27 21.21
C LEU A 498 8.82 1.07 20.80
N LEU A 499 10.16 1.18 20.86
CA LEU A 499 10.86 2.38 20.41
C LEU A 499 10.60 2.65 18.93
N TYR A 500 10.63 1.62 18.09
CA TYR A 500 10.31 1.73 16.66
C TYR A 500 8.85 2.15 16.44
N TYR A 501 7.91 1.54 17.16
CA TYR A 501 6.49 1.88 17.09
C TYR A 501 6.24 3.35 17.45
N LEU A 502 6.79 3.82 18.58
CA LEU A 502 6.67 5.21 19.02
C LEU A 502 7.28 6.17 17.99
N ASP A 503 8.41 5.83 17.37
CA ASP A 503 9.00 6.62 16.29
C ASP A 503 8.14 6.67 15.04
N VAL A 504 7.42 5.59 14.72
CA VAL A 504 6.43 5.58 13.65
C VAL A 504 5.26 6.51 14.00
N GLU A 505 4.69 6.41 15.20
CA GLU A 505 3.55 7.25 15.64
C GLU A 505 3.91 8.74 15.68
N VAL A 506 5.07 9.09 16.24
CA VAL A 506 5.55 10.49 16.27
C VAL A 506 5.75 11.04 14.87
N ARG A 507 6.34 10.26 13.95
CA ARG A 507 6.52 10.68 12.55
C ARG A 507 5.18 10.91 11.84
N LYS A 508 4.20 10.04 12.04
CA LYS A 508 2.84 10.22 11.50
C LYS A 508 2.24 11.57 11.93
N LEU A 509 2.49 11.99 13.17
CA LEU A 509 2.00 13.27 13.66
C LEU A 509 2.76 14.46 13.05
N TYR A 510 4.08 14.44 12.97
CA TYR A 510 4.86 15.57 12.42
C TYR A 510 4.56 15.86 10.94
N GLU A 511 4.27 14.83 10.15
CA GLU A 511 4.56 14.83 8.71
C GLU A 511 3.37 14.29 7.88
N ILE A 512 2.24 15.02 7.86
CA ILE A 512 0.98 14.58 7.21
C ILE A 512 1.09 14.51 5.66
N ASN A 513 2.03 15.25 5.05
CA ASN A 513 2.22 15.26 3.59
C ASN A 513 3.26 14.27 3.07
N THR A 514 3.81 13.40 3.92
CA THR A 514 4.98 12.62 3.56
C THR A 514 4.86 11.13 3.72
N VAL A 515 3.75 10.49 4.13
CA VAL A 515 3.73 9.00 4.18
C VAL A 515 4.11 8.37 2.82
N ASN A 516 3.62 8.92 1.71
CA ASN A 516 4.04 8.51 0.36
C ASN A 516 5.48 8.92 0.00
N SER A 517 6.02 10.02 0.53
CA SER A 517 7.41 10.44 0.28
C SER A 517 8.43 9.81 1.24
N LEU A 518 8.01 9.41 2.44
CA LEU A 518 8.70 8.68 3.50
C LEU A 518 8.76 7.21 3.12
N ALA A 519 7.65 6.58 2.75
CA ALA A 519 7.66 5.25 2.16
C ALA A 519 8.54 5.25 0.92
N LYS A 520 8.42 6.25 0.03
CA LYS A 520 9.32 6.42 -1.11
C LYS A 520 10.79 6.62 -0.69
N HIS A 521 11.07 7.38 0.37
CA HIS A 521 12.41 7.66 0.90
C HIS A 521 13.03 6.41 1.53
N GLU A 522 12.30 5.73 2.41
CA GLU A 522 12.71 4.50 3.07
C GLU A 522 12.79 3.34 2.08
N ILE A 523 11.89 3.23 1.10
CA ILE A 523 12.05 2.29 -0.03
C ILE A 523 13.31 2.66 -0.82
N ASN A 524 13.59 3.94 -1.09
CA ASN A 524 14.81 4.33 -1.76
C ASN A 524 16.06 3.95 -0.96
N LYS A 525 16.07 4.24 0.35
CA LYS A 525 17.15 3.90 1.29
C LYS A 525 17.34 2.38 1.41
N PHE A 526 16.26 1.63 1.57
CA PHE A 526 16.25 0.17 1.59
C PHE A 526 16.83 -0.40 0.29
N MET A 527 16.33 0.08 -0.86
CA MET A 527 16.75 -0.42 -2.17
C MET A 527 18.14 0.07 -2.61
N GLN A 528 18.74 1.05 -1.92
CA GLN A 528 20.13 1.47 -2.11
C GLN A 528 21.11 0.56 -1.36
N LYS A 529 20.67 -0.10 -0.28
CA LYS A 529 21.48 -1.13 0.39
C LYS A 529 21.60 -2.34 -0.56
N LYS A 530 22.84 -2.75 -0.86
CA LYS A 530 23.15 -3.86 -1.80
C LYS A 530 22.75 -5.25 -1.28
N VAL A 531 22.18 -5.34 -0.08
CA VAL A 531 21.79 -6.60 0.57
C VAL A 531 20.28 -6.61 0.72
N LEU A 532 19.61 -7.34 -0.17
CA LEU A 532 18.14 -7.43 -0.20
C LEU A 532 17.67 -8.56 0.73
N HIS A 533 17.36 -8.24 1.99
CA HIS A 533 16.54 -9.10 2.85
C HIS A 533 15.07 -8.82 2.57
N LEU A 534 14.36 -9.79 1.95
CA LEU A 534 13.00 -9.59 1.46
C LEU A 534 12.02 -9.20 2.57
N ASN A 535 12.11 -9.86 3.73
CA ASN A 535 11.17 -9.66 4.83
C ASN A 535 11.35 -8.29 5.53
N ARG A 536 12.52 -7.65 5.42
CA ARG A 536 12.74 -6.28 5.93
C ARG A 536 11.78 -5.25 5.31
N LEU A 537 11.21 -5.53 4.14
CA LEU A 537 10.15 -4.71 3.55
C LEU A 537 8.92 -4.56 4.45
N PHE A 538 8.68 -5.49 5.37
CA PHE A 538 7.57 -5.42 6.33
C PHE A 538 7.79 -4.39 7.45
N LEU A 539 9.01 -3.90 7.65
CA LEU A 539 9.26 -2.79 8.59
C LEU A 539 8.81 -1.44 8.05
N LEU A 540 8.75 -1.30 6.71
CA LEU A 540 8.56 0.00 6.06
C LEU A 540 7.15 0.53 6.27
N ASP A 541 6.16 -0.26 5.85
CA ASP A 541 4.74 0.06 6.00
C ASP A 541 3.90 -1.18 5.66
N LYS A 542 2.64 -1.18 6.10
CA LYS A 542 1.65 -2.21 5.75
C LYS A 542 1.45 -2.21 4.23
N ILE A 543 1.53 -3.38 3.59
CA ILE A 543 1.32 -3.51 2.14
C ILE A 543 -0.20 -3.56 1.85
N HIS A 544 -0.85 -2.41 1.99
CA HIS A 544 -2.29 -2.23 1.81
C HIS A 544 -2.63 -1.30 0.64
N ASP A 545 -2.12 -0.07 0.70
CA ASP A 545 -2.46 0.93 -0.29
C ASP A 545 -1.98 0.54 -1.70
N ASN A 546 -2.87 0.65 -2.69
CA ASN A 546 -2.50 0.32 -4.07
C ASN A 546 -1.37 1.22 -4.62
N THR A 547 -1.19 2.46 -4.13
CA THR A 547 -0.11 3.34 -4.59
C THR A 547 1.20 2.82 -4.05
N TYR A 548 1.22 2.48 -2.76
CA TYR A 548 2.34 1.85 -2.10
C TYR A 548 2.71 0.53 -2.79
N LYS A 549 1.75 -0.34 -3.08
CA LYS A 549 1.95 -1.59 -3.87
C LYS A 549 2.56 -1.30 -5.24
N CYS A 550 2.00 -0.36 -6.00
CA CYS A 550 2.54 0.04 -7.32
C CYS A 550 4.00 0.48 -7.22
N ASN A 551 4.31 1.33 -6.24
CA ASN A 551 5.66 1.84 -6.01
C ASN A 551 6.61 0.71 -5.61
N LEU A 552 6.24 -0.11 -4.64
CA LEU A 552 7.03 -1.24 -4.14
C LEU A 552 7.39 -2.20 -5.28
N ILE A 553 6.38 -2.62 -6.06
CA ILE A 553 6.58 -3.50 -7.23
C ILE A 553 7.51 -2.85 -8.25
N THR A 554 7.29 -1.57 -8.57
CA THR A 554 8.13 -0.84 -9.52
C THR A 554 9.58 -0.79 -9.06
N TYR A 555 9.83 -0.42 -7.81
CA TYR A 555 11.18 -0.36 -7.25
C TYR A 555 11.87 -1.72 -7.27
N ILE A 556 11.15 -2.78 -6.89
CA ILE A 556 11.66 -4.15 -6.92
C ILE A 556 12.14 -4.50 -8.33
N PHE A 557 11.34 -4.26 -9.35
CA PHE A 557 11.74 -4.57 -10.73
C PHE A 557 12.89 -3.69 -11.23
N MET A 558 12.94 -2.41 -10.86
CA MET A 558 14.09 -1.56 -11.24
C MET A 558 15.40 -2.09 -10.63
N HIS A 559 15.37 -2.56 -9.38
CA HIS A 559 16.53 -3.23 -8.78
C HIS A 559 16.84 -4.57 -9.46
N CYS A 560 15.83 -5.37 -9.80
CA CYS A 560 16.03 -6.63 -10.52
C CYS A 560 16.70 -6.43 -11.89
N ILE A 561 16.36 -5.35 -12.60
CA ILE A 561 17.03 -4.95 -13.85
C ILE A 561 18.51 -4.60 -13.59
N ASP A 562 18.78 -3.76 -12.59
CA ASP A 562 20.13 -3.27 -12.29
C ASP A 562 21.07 -4.39 -11.84
N SER A 563 20.59 -5.23 -10.92
CA SER A 563 21.32 -6.36 -10.32
C SER A 563 21.25 -7.63 -11.16
N LYS A 564 20.54 -7.63 -12.30
CA LYS A 564 20.34 -8.79 -13.19
C LYS A 564 19.81 -10.04 -12.45
N ILE A 565 18.86 -9.84 -11.55
CA ILE A 565 18.28 -10.93 -10.74
C ILE A 565 17.52 -11.91 -11.66
N PRO A 566 17.74 -13.23 -11.56
CA PRO A 566 17.08 -14.22 -12.41
C PRO A 566 15.60 -14.40 -12.04
N ARG A 567 14.80 -14.78 -13.03
CA ARG A 567 13.34 -15.02 -12.91
C ARG A 567 12.93 -16.03 -11.82
N THR A 568 13.82 -16.94 -11.47
CA THR A 568 13.60 -17.97 -10.44
C THR A 568 13.78 -17.46 -9.02
N HIS A 569 14.20 -16.19 -8.85
CA HIS A 569 14.45 -15.62 -7.54
C HIS A 569 13.15 -15.40 -6.75
N ILE A 570 13.19 -15.60 -5.43
CA ILE A 570 12.01 -15.54 -4.54
C ILE A 570 11.27 -14.18 -4.55
N ILE A 571 11.98 -13.11 -4.89
CA ILE A 571 11.44 -11.76 -5.08
C ILE A 571 10.28 -11.72 -6.09
N PHE A 572 10.32 -12.56 -7.13
CA PHE A 572 9.25 -12.63 -8.12
C PHE A 572 7.99 -13.26 -7.52
N ARG A 573 8.14 -14.31 -6.69
CA ARG A 573 7.01 -14.90 -5.95
C ARG A 573 6.39 -13.88 -4.99
N PHE A 574 7.21 -13.09 -4.31
CA PHE A 574 6.72 -12.01 -3.45
C PHE A 574 5.90 -10.97 -4.22
N VAL A 575 6.42 -10.46 -5.34
CA VAL A 575 5.70 -9.50 -6.19
C VAL A 575 4.41 -10.10 -6.75
N LEU A 576 4.44 -11.37 -7.18
CA LEU A 576 3.25 -12.07 -7.68
C LEU A 576 2.19 -12.22 -6.58
N ASN A 577 2.59 -12.45 -5.33
CA ASN A 577 1.64 -12.47 -4.21
C ASN A 577 0.98 -11.10 -4.00
N ILE A 578 1.74 -9.99 -4.11
CA ILE A 578 1.18 -8.63 -4.05
C ILE A 578 0.24 -8.39 -5.23
N LEU A 579 0.63 -8.76 -6.46
CA LEU A 579 -0.24 -8.64 -7.64
C LEU A 579 -1.53 -9.46 -7.50
N GLY A 580 -1.42 -10.67 -6.94
CA GLY A 580 -2.56 -11.53 -6.61
C GLY A 580 -3.54 -10.86 -5.65
N SER A 581 -3.04 -10.07 -4.69
CA SER A 581 -3.88 -9.29 -3.76
C SER A 581 -4.77 -8.24 -4.43
N CYS A 582 -4.51 -7.90 -5.70
CA CYS A 582 -5.21 -6.85 -6.43
C CYS A 582 -6.16 -7.38 -7.51
N SER A 583 -6.58 -8.66 -7.42
CA SER A 583 -7.39 -9.32 -8.46
C SER A 583 -8.76 -8.70 -8.72
N LYS A 584 -9.33 -7.99 -7.74
CA LYS A 584 -10.63 -7.29 -7.84
C LYS A 584 -10.50 -5.80 -8.21
N GLU A 585 -9.28 -5.32 -8.45
CA GLU A 585 -9.01 -3.91 -8.70
C GLU A 585 -9.35 -3.48 -10.13
N LYS A 586 -9.55 -2.16 -10.30
CA LYS A 586 -9.76 -1.57 -11.62
C LYS A 586 -8.58 -1.87 -12.55
N LEU A 587 -8.88 -2.13 -13.82
CA LEU A 587 -7.88 -2.41 -14.85
C LEU A 587 -6.72 -1.41 -14.88
N ASN A 588 -7.00 -0.12 -14.64
CA ASN A 588 -5.98 0.93 -14.59
C ASN A 588 -4.98 0.76 -13.45
N ILE A 589 -5.40 0.27 -12.28
CA ILE A 589 -4.53 0.01 -11.13
C ILE A 589 -3.66 -1.22 -11.43
N VAL A 590 -4.27 -2.29 -11.93
CA VAL A 590 -3.56 -3.51 -12.35
C VAL A 590 -2.50 -3.18 -13.42
N HIS A 591 -2.83 -2.35 -14.41
CA HIS A 591 -1.88 -1.86 -15.42
C HIS A 591 -0.68 -1.12 -14.82
N LYS A 592 -0.89 -0.27 -13.81
CA LYS A 592 0.20 0.43 -13.11
C LYS A 592 1.12 -0.56 -12.39
N MET A 593 0.57 -1.58 -11.74
CA MET A 593 1.35 -2.59 -11.03
C MET A 593 2.13 -3.51 -11.98
N LEU A 594 1.53 -3.87 -13.12
CA LEU A 594 2.20 -4.68 -14.14
C LEU A 594 3.31 -3.93 -14.88
N ALA A 595 3.34 -2.60 -14.83
CA ALA A 595 4.31 -1.79 -15.56
C ALA A 595 5.76 -2.18 -15.22
N GLY A 596 6.11 -2.28 -13.93
CA GLY A 596 7.46 -2.68 -13.52
C GLY A 596 7.88 -4.04 -14.11
N LEU A 597 6.96 -5.01 -14.12
CA LEU A 597 7.19 -6.34 -14.69
C LEU A 597 7.40 -6.29 -16.21
N ILE A 598 6.59 -5.49 -16.91
CA ILE A 598 6.72 -5.27 -18.35
C ILE A 598 8.07 -4.62 -18.68
N PHE A 599 8.54 -3.68 -17.86
CA PHE A 599 9.85 -3.07 -18.05
C PHE A 599 11.02 -4.02 -17.71
N TYR A 600 10.82 -4.96 -16.78
CA TYR A 600 11.81 -6.00 -16.52
C TYR A 600 11.92 -6.99 -17.70
N ASP A 601 10.78 -7.57 -18.12
CA ASP A 601 10.77 -8.68 -19.11
C ASP A 601 10.47 -8.26 -20.55
N GLY A 602 10.21 -6.97 -20.78
CA GLY A 602 9.66 -6.44 -22.02
C GLY A 602 10.49 -6.74 -23.26
N VAL A 603 11.82 -6.83 -23.12
CA VAL A 603 12.69 -7.22 -24.23
C VAL A 603 12.30 -8.60 -24.77
N ASN A 604 11.98 -9.55 -23.88
CA ASN A 604 11.54 -10.89 -24.29
C ASN A 604 10.10 -10.87 -24.79
N ILE A 605 9.21 -10.13 -24.11
CA ILE A 605 7.78 -9.98 -24.51
C ILE A 605 7.62 -9.47 -25.94
N PHE A 606 8.47 -8.51 -26.35
CA PHE A 606 8.37 -7.86 -27.66
C PHE A 606 9.37 -8.36 -28.70
N SER A 607 10.35 -9.19 -28.32
CA SER A 607 11.28 -9.79 -29.29
C SER A 607 10.60 -10.88 -30.13
N ARG A 608 10.98 -10.99 -31.41
CA ARG A 608 10.44 -12.01 -32.35
C ARG A 608 10.91 -13.45 -32.05
N HIS A 609 11.83 -13.63 -31.10
CA HIS A 609 12.42 -14.92 -30.73
C HIS A 609 12.41 -15.09 -29.21
N ASN A 610 11.31 -15.62 -28.65
CA ASN A 610 11.25 -16.52 -27.48
C ASN A 610 9.88 -16.43 -26.76
N ASN A 611 9.13 -17.53 -26.78
CA ASN A 611 7.83 -17.68 -26.12
C ASN A 611 7.90 -17.90 -24.60
N LYS A 612 9.07 -17.72 -23.97
CA LYS A 612 9.27 -17.94 -22.52
C LYS A 612 9.38 -16.61 -21.75
N THR A 613 8.25 -15.92 -21.60
CA THR A 613 8.11 -14.78 -20.68
C THR A 613 7.99 -15.27 -19.23
N LEU A 614 8.27 -14.43 -18.23
CA LEU A 614 8.05 -14.76 -16.81
C LEU A 614 6.60 -15.24 -16.57
N LEU A 615 5.64 -14.66 -17.28
CA LEU A 615 4.23 -15.00 -17.17
C LEU A 615 3.82 -16.22 -18.01
N SER A 616 4.57 -16.62 -19.04
CA SER A 616 4.32 -17.88 -19.76
C SER A 616 4.52 -19.12 -18.89
N MET A 617 5.27 -19.01 -17.79
CA MET A 617 5.34 -20.06 -16.76
C MET A 617 4.01 -20.22 -15.99
N TYR A 618 3.12 -19.23 -16.05
CA TYR A 618 1.86 -19.17 -15.30
C TYR A 618 0.62 -19.00 -16.20
N ILE A 619 0.80 -18.83 -17.51
CA ILE A 619 -0.27 -18.61 -18.49
C ILE A 619 -0.11 -19.65 -19.62
N PRO A 620 -1.14 -20.45 -19.93
CA PRO A 620 -1.10 -21.42 -21.04
C PRO A 620 -0.78 -20.76 -22.39
N GLU A 621 -0.03 -21.46 -23.25
CA GLU A 621 0.53 -20.94 -24.51
C GLU A 621 -0.50 -20.29 -25.46
N HIS A 622 -1.77 -20.72 -25.42
CA HIS A 622 -2.85 -20.20 -26.24
C HIS A 622 -3.38 -18.80 -25.83
N LYS A 623 -2.87 -18.19 -24.74
CA LYS A 623 -3.27 -16.85 -24.25
C LYS A 623 -2.18 -15.77 -24.35
N ASN A 624 -1.13 -15.98 -25.14
CA ASN A 624 0.00 -15.04 -25.27
C ASN A 624 -0.32 -13.72 -26.02
N THR A 625 -1.27 -13.74 -26.97
CA THR A 625 -1.71 -12.55 -27.74
C THR A 625 -2.39 -11.48 -26.87
N PRO A 626 -3.34 -11.82 -25.97
CA PRO A 626 -3.90 -10.89 -24.99
C PRO A 626 -2.84 -10.17 -24.15
N PHE A 627 -1.80 -10.88 -23.68
CA PHE A 627 -0.79 -10.30 -22.80
C PHE A 627 0.10 -9.27 -23.50
N LYS A 628 0.51 -9.52 -24.76
CA LYS A 628 1.28 -8.56 -25.55
C LYS A 628 0.50 -7.26 -25.77
N ASN A 629 -0.82 -7.37 -26.01
CA ASN A 629 -1.72 -6.22 -26.13
C ASN A 629 -1.84 -5.45 -24.81
N THR A 630 -2.01 -6.14 -23.68
CA THR A 630 -1.98 -5.53 -22.35
C THR A 630 -0.66 -4.79 -22.10
N ALA A 631 0.47 -5.41 -22.40
CA ALA A 631 1.78 -4.81 -22.24
C ALA A 631 1.96 -3.55 -23.12
N PHE A 632 1.46 -3.58 -24.35
CA PHE A 632 1.46 -2.41 -25.24
C PHE A 632 0.57 -1.28 -24.72
N ASN A 633 -0.63 -1.61 -24.21
CA ASN A 633 -1.53 -0.63 -23.62
C ASN A 633 -0.91 0.07 -22.40
N VAL A 634 -0.23 -0.69 -21.55
CA VAL A 634 0.54 -0.16 -20.41
C VAL A 634 1.63 0.81 -20.87
N LEU A 635 2.41 0.43 -21.89
CA LEU A 635 3.50 1.26 -22.42
C LEU A 635 3.04 2.51 -23.19
N SER A 636 1.81 2.48 -23.72
CA SER A 636 1.20 3.60 -24.44
C SER A 636 0.72 4.72 -23.50
N ASN A 637 0.57 4.44 -22.20
CA ASN A 637 0.23 5.46 -21.21
C ASN A 637 1.45 6.37 -20.90
N GLU A 638 1.37 7.64 -21.34
CA GLU A 638 2.47 8.60 -21.20
C GLU A 638 2.88 8.87 -19.74
N SER A 639 1.90 9.09 -18.86
CA SER A 639 2.13 9.39 -17.44
C SER A 639 2.84 8.23 -16.74
N LEU A 640 2.36 7.00 -16.98
CA LEU A 640 2.94 5.79 -16.40
C LEU A 640 4.37 5.57 -16.88
N ARG A 641 4.60 5.68 -18.20
CA ARG A 641 5.93 5.55 -18.79
C ARG A 641 6.91 6.59 -18.25
N ALA A 642 6.49 7.84 -18.10
CA ALA A 642 7.32 8.89 -17.50
C ALA A 642 7.67 8.57 -16.04
N SER A 643 6.71 8.05 -15.26
CA SER A 643 6.92 7.62 -13.88
C SER A 643 7.98 6.50 -13.78
N ILE A 644 7.88 5.45 -14.60
CA ILE A 644 8.86 4.35 -14.59
C ILE A 644 10.26 4.83 -15.01
N LEU A 645 10.37 5.70 -16.01
CA LEU A 645 11.67 6.24 -16.44
C LEU A 645 12.31 7.10 -15.35
N ASN A 646 11.53 7.88 -14.60
CA ASN A 646 12.03 8.61 -13.42
C ASN A 646 12.52 7.64 -12.33
N TYR A 647 11.83 6.52 -12.10
CA TYR A 647 12.32 5.49 -11.18
C TYR A 647 13.63 4.85 -11.67
N ALA A 648 13.76 4.57 -12.97
CA ALA A 648 14.99 4.04 -13.54
C ALA A 648 16.18 5.00 -13.38
N MET A 649 15.95 6.32 -13.48
CA MET A 649 16.95 7.36 -13.21
C MET A 649 17.43 7.38 -11.75
N SER A 650 16.63 6.91 -10.79
CA SER A 650 17.08 6.77 -9.39
C SER A 650 18.07 5.62 -9.17
N ARG A 651 18.35 4.81 -10.20
CA ARG A 651 19.17 3.58 -10.10
C ARG A 651 20.48 3.70 -10.84
N SER A 652 20.45 3.53 -12.16
CA SER A 652 21.66 3.58 -12.97
C SER A 652 21.36 3.94 -14.43
N PRO A 653 22.36 4.48 -15.17
CA PRO A 653 22.22 4.71 -16.60
C PRO A 653 21.85 3.44 -17.38
N LYS A 654 22.35 2.27 -16.95
CA LYS A 654 22.05 0.97 -17.57
C LYS A 654 20.58 0.60 -17.40
N THR A 655 20.03 0.80 -16.21
CA THR A 655 18.60 0.55 -15.92
C THR A 655 17.70 1.45 -16.76
N LEU A 656 18.01 2.74 -16.85
CA LEU A 656 17.27 3.68 -17.72
C LEU A 656 17.30 3.24 -19.19
N LEU A 657 18.47 2.87 -19.70
CA LEU A 657 18.62 2.43 -21.09
C LEU A 657 17.96 1.08 -21.37
N HIS A 658 17.89 0.17 -20.40
CA HIS A 658 17.09 -1.05 -20.51
C HIS A 658 15.60 -0.73 -20.64
N CYS A 659 15.07 0.16 -19.78
CA CYS A 659 13.67 0.58 -19.88
C CYS A 659 13.37 1.26 -21.22
N PHE A 660 14.29 2.09 -21.72
CA PHE A 660 14.20 2.65 -23.06
C PHE A 660 14.20 1.58 -24.15
N LYS A 661 15.05 0.55 -24.04
CA LYS A 661 15.09 -0.59 -24.96
C LYS A 661 13.76 -1.34 -25.01
N VAL A 662 13.08 -1.52 -23.86
CA VAL A 662 11.75 -2.15 -23.83
C VAL A 662 10.72 -1.34 -24.63
N ILE A 663 10.66 -0.02 -24.41
CA ILE A 663 9.76 0.87 -25.16
C ILE A 663 10.08 0.75 -26.65
N VAL A 664 11.35 0.84 -27.01
CA VAL A 664 11.85 0.68 -28.37
C VAL A 664 11.35 -0.64 -28.98
N CYS A 665 11.53 -1.79 -28.31
CA CYS A 665 11.05 -3.08 -28.81
C CYS A 665 9.52 -3.13 -28.99
N ALA A 666 8.75 -2.51 -28.09
CA ALA A 666 7.29 -2.50 -28.15
C ALA A 666 6.75 -1.76 -29.38
N TYR A 667 7.48 -0.75 -29.87
CA TYR A 667 7.14 -0.02 -31.10
C TYR A 667 7.96 -0.50 -32.32
N SER A 668 8.44 -1.74 -32.34
CA SER A 668 9.33 -2.25 -33.40
C SER A 668 8.79 -2.11 -34.84
N ASP A 669 7.46 -2.17 -35.02
CA ASP A 669 6.81 -2.00 -36.33
C ASP A 669 6.23 -0.57 -36.55
N SER A 670 6.47 0.37 -35.63
CA SER A 670 5.93 1.74 -35.67
C SER A 670 6.95 2.81 -35.21
N LYS A 671 6.60 4.10 -35.32
CA LYS A 671 7.49 5.16 -34.83
C LYS A 671 7.35 5.27 -33.31
N VAL A 672 8.47 5.16 -32.58
CA VAL A 672 8.51 5.49 -31.15
C VAL A 672 7.94 6.90 -30.94
N PRO A 673 6.97 7.08 -30.02
CA PRO A 673 6.35 8.37 -29.76
C PRO A 673 7.38 9.47 -29.45
N PHE A 674 7.19 10.68 -30.01
CA PHE A 674 8.12 11.82 -29.86
C PHE A 674 8.37 12.21 -28.39
N ASN A 675 7.35 12.08 -27.54
CA ASN A 675 7.44 12.35 -26.10
C ASN A 675 8.46 11.46 -25.37
N VAL A 676 8.75 10.25 -25.86
CA VAL A 676 9.82 9.40 -25.31
C VAL A 676 11.19 10.05 -25.51
N TYR A 677 11.46 10.53 -26.73
CA TYR A 677 12.70 11.23 -27.06
C TYR A 677 12.82 12.58 -26.33
N LYS A 678 11.69 13.26 -26.10
CA LYS A 678 11.62 14.54 -25.36
C LYS A 678 12.16 14.42 -23.93
N LEU A 679 11.98 13.27 -23.27
CA LEU A 679 12.57 13.05 -21.94
C LEU A 679 14.10 13.21 -21.98
N PHE A 680 14.74 12.66 -23.01
CA PHE A 680 16.19 12.71 -23.18
C PHE A 680 16.71 14.11 -23.57
N HIS A 681 15.83 15.10 -23.83
CA HIS A 681 16.24 16.49 -24.05
C HIS A 681 16.54 17.23 -22.74
N LYS A 682 16.13 16.67 -21.60
CA LYS A 682 16.35 17.25 -20.28
C LYS A 682 17.83 17.19 -19.88
N LYS A 683 18.31 18.25 -19.24
CA LYS A 683 19.71 18.37 -18.81
C LYS A 683 20.05 17.30 -17.76
N GLU A 684 19.15 17.08 -16.81
CA GLU A 684 19.32 16.10 -15.73
C GLU A 684 19.52 14.68 -16.28
N VAL A 685 18.83 14.34 -17.37
CA VAL A 685 18.96 13.03 -18.03
C VAL A 685 20.30 12.93 -18.77
N PHE A 686 20.72 14.01 -19.44
CA PHE A 686 22.00 14.03 -20.13
C PHE A 686 23.16 13.87 -19.15
N ASP A 687 23.18 14.69 -18.09
CA ASP A 687 24.20 14.64 -17.03
C ASP A 687 24.26 13.24 -16.39
N PHE A 688 23.10 12.62 -16.15
CA PHE A 688 22.99 11.26 -15.64
C PHE A 688 23.54 10.19 -16.59
N LEU A 689 23.42 10.37 -17.91
CA LEU A 689 23.98 9.46 -18.92
C LEU A 689 25.46 9.71 -19.20
N THR A 690 26.04 10.81 -18.71
CA THR A 690 27.44 11.17 -18.94
C THR A 690 28.19 11.43 -17.63
N PRO A 691 28.11 10.56 -16.61
CA PRO A 691 28.80 10.76 -15.34
C PRO A 691 30.31 10.86 -15.59
N GLY A 692 30.94 11.93 -15.06
CA GLY A 692 32.37 12.21 -15.29
C GLY A 692 32.74 12.40 -16.77
N GLY A 693 31.79 12.73 -17.65
CA GLY A 693 32.02 12.92 -19.09
C GLY A 693 32.14 11.63 -19.90
N THR A 694 31.78 10.47 -19.33
CA THR A 694 31.75 9.20 -20.08
C THR A 694 30.82 9.27 -21.30
N THR A 695 31.17 8.53 -22.34
CA THR A 695 30.37 8.43 -23.59
C THR A 695 29.76 7.06 -23.81
N GLU A 696 29.99 6.12 -22.88
CA GLU A 696 29.53 4.73 -22.96
C GLU A 696 28.01 4.66 -23.14
N TYR A 697 27.26 5.34 -22.26
CA TYR A 697 25.80 5.21 -22.20
C TYR A 697 25.10 5.92 -23.37
N ILE A 698 25.60 7.07 -23.83
CA ILE A 698 25.05 7.75 -25.01
C ILE A 698 25.32 6.95 -26.31
N LYS A 699 26.44 6.20 -26.37
CA LYS A 699 26.69 5.25 -27.47
C LYS A 699 25.73 4.08 -27.39
N LEU A 700 25.51 3.52 -26.21
CA LEU A 700 24.53 2.45 -26.00
C LEU A 700 23.11 2.88 -26.37
N PHE A 701 22.69 4.09 -25.97
CA PHE A 701 21.43 4.70 -26.39
C PHE A 701 21.30 4.72 -27.91
N ARG A 702 22.34 5.20 -28.62
CA ARG A 702 22.36 5.21 -30.09
C ARG A 702 22.23 3.81 -30.68
N THR A 703 22.90 2.81 -30.12
CA THR A 703 22.78 1.41 -30.56
C THR A 703 21.34 0.91 -30.40
N ILE A 704 20.70 1.19 -29.26
CA ILE A 704 19.29 0.83 -29.01
C ILE A 704 18.36 1.55 -29.99
N SER A 705 18.54 2.84 -30.23
CA SER A 705 17.68 3.57 -31.17
C SER A 705 17.81 3.08 -32.62
N LYS A 706 19.01 2.61 -33.01
CA LYS A 706 19.26 2.04 -34.35
C LYS A 706 18.65 0.66 -34.57
N SER A 707 18.37 -0.11 -33.52
CA SER A 707 17.80 -1.46 -33.68
C SER A 707 16.34 -1.44 -34.19
N LEU A 708 15.66 -0.29 -34.13
CA LEU A 708 14.29 -0.09 -34.61
C LEU A 708 14.19 0.20 -36.10
N ASN A 709 15.17 0.91 -36.65
CA ASN A 709 15.07 1.50 -37.97
C ASN A 709 16.47 1.82 -38.48
N SER A 710 16.80 1.36 -39.69
CA SER A 710 18.08 1.70 -40.34
C SER A 710 18.20 3.20 -40.63
N LYS A 711 17.06 3.91 -40.71
CA LYS A 711 16.96 5.37 -40.91
C LYS A 711 16.63 6.08 -39.59
N GLU A 712 17.55 6.92 -39.12
CA GLU A 712 17.37 7.75 -37.92
C GLU A 712 16.22 8.75 -38.12
N THR A 713 15.29 8.85 -37.16
CA THR A 713 14.13 9.75 -37.25
C THR A 713 14.52 11.20 -36.95
N ALA A 714 13.73 12.17 -37.44
CA ALA A 714 13.91 13.59 -37.09
C ALA A 714 13.89 13.83 -35.57
N ALA A 715 13.04 13.09 -34.85
CA ALA A 715 12.96 13.14 -33.38
C ALA A 715 14.28 12.74 -32.69
N LEU A 716 14.89 11.64 -33.15
CA LEU A 716 16.17 11.15 -32.63
C LEU A 716 17.31 12.13 -32.92
N ASN A 717 17.34 12.67 -34.14
CA ASN A 717 18.34 13.64 -34.54
C ASN A 717 18.22 14.96 -33.75
N ARG A 718 16.99 15.39 -33.42
CA ARG A 718 16.75 16.49 -32.47
C ARG A 718 17.33 16.19 -31.08
N THR A 719 17.22 14.96 -30.57
CA THR A 719 17.85 14.57 -29.30
C THR A 719 19.37 14.74 -29.34
N TYR A 720 20.02 14.29 -30.42
CA TYR A 720 21.47 14.46 -30.58
C TYR A 720 21.91 15.92 -30.63
N PHE A 721 21.12 16.78 -31.28
CA PHE A 721 21.39 18.22 -31.28
C PHE A 721 21.28 18.84 -29.88
N HIS A 722 20.27 18.46 -29.09
CA HIS A 722 20.17 18.91 -27.69
C HIS A 722 21.37 18.46 -26.85
N TRP A 723 21.78 17.19 -26.99
CA TRP A 723 22.95 16.67 -26.28
C TRP A 723 24.25 17.36 -26.68
N PHE A 724 24.40 17.74 -27.95
CA PHE A 724 25.55 18.54 -28.39
C PHE A 724 25.60 19.91 -27.70
N ILE A 725 24.46 20.61 -27.62
CA ILE A 725 24.39 21.89 -26.90
C ILE A 725 24.74 21.69 -25.42
N LEU A 726 24.17 20.68 -24.77
CA LEU A 726 24.44 20.37 -23.36
C LEU A 726 25.92 19.98 -23.12
N ALA A 727 26.52 19.20 -24.01
CA ALA A 727 27.93 18.84 -23.95
C ALA A 727 28.83 20.09 -24.02
N CYS A 728 28.47 21.08 -24.84
CA CYS A 728 29.18 22.35 -24.89
C CYS A 728 29.01 23.17 -23.60
N GLU A 729 27.85 23.12 -22.92
CA GLU A 729 27.65 23.81 -21.65
C GLU A 729 28.51 23.26 -20.49
N MET A 730 28.88 21.98 -20.51
CA MET A 730 29.71 21.34 -19.46
C MET A 730 31.20 21.76 -19.48
N ASN A 731 31.53 22.89 -20.10
CA ASN A 731 32.85 23.41 -20.46
C ASN A 731 34.01 23.14 -19.46
N THR A 732 34.97 22.27 -19.83
CA THR A 732 36.41 22.56 -20.10
C THR A 732 37.35 21.34 -20.16
N GLN A 733 36.92 20.12 -19.82
CA GLN A 733 37.80 18.91 -19.90
C GLN A 733 37.30 17.76 -20.78
N ALA A 734 36.06 17.80 -21.30
CA ALA A 734 35.43 16.67 -22.01
C ALA A 734 35.33 16.86 -23.54
N ASN A 735 36.43 17.21 -24.23
CA ASN A 735 36.45 17.36 -25.71
C ASN A 735 35.83 16.15 -26.44
N ASN A 736 36.03 14.95 -25.90
CA ASN A 736 35.50 13.72 -26.47
C ASN A 736 33.96 13.66 -26.49
N LEU A 737 33.29 14.19 -25.47
CA LEU A 737 31.82 14.18 -25.36
C LEU A 737 31.18 15.09 -26.42
N ILE A 738 31.76 16.28 -26.63
CA ILE A 738 31.34 17.22 -27.68
C ILE A 738 31.53 16.59 -29.06
N ILE A 739 32.69 15.98 -29.32
CA ILE A 739 32.98 15.31 -30.60
C ILE A 739 31.99 14.17 -30.87
N ILE A 740 31.71 13.33 -29.87
CA ILE A 740 30.84 12.17 -30.03
C ILE A 740 29.39 12.58 -30.28
N THR A 741 28.87 13.52 -29.49
CA THR A 741 27.49 14.04 -29.67
C THR A 741 27.33 14.74 -31.02
N TYR A 742 28.32 15.50 -31.47
CA TYR A 742 28.32 16.10 -32.81
C TYR A 742 28.28 15.04 -33.93
N LYS A 743 29.10 13.99 -33.82
CA LYS A 743 29.13 12.85 -34.78
C LYS A 743 27.80 12.08 -34.87
N PHE A 744 26.88 12.28 -33.93
CA PHE A 744 25.58 11.61 -33.96
C PHE A 744 24.58 12.35 -34.86
N ILE A 745 24.79 13.63 -35.14
CA ILE A 745 23.89 14.46 -35.95
C ILE A 745 24.07 14.16 -37.45
N LYS A 746 22.98 13.88 -38.18
CA LYS A 746 22.99 13.55 -39.62
C LYS A 746 22.46 14.66 -40.54
N GLY A 747 22.11 15.82 -39.99
CA GLY A 747 21.62 17.01 -40.71
C GLY A 747 20.59 17.76 -39.89
N LEU A 748 20.65 19.10 -39.82
CA LEU A 748 19.69 19.90 -39.05
C LEU A 748 18.59 20.43 -39.97
N ASN A 749 17.33 20.28 -39.56
CA ASN A 749 16.23 20.95 -40.25
C ASN A 749 16.31 22.46 -39.92
N LYS A 750 16.12 23.32 -40.92
CA LYS A 750 16.20 24.79 -40.80
C LYS A 750 15.27 25.33 -39.70
N HIS A 751 14.10 24.71 -39.50
CA HIS A 751 13.17 25.04 -38.43
C HIS A 751 13.70 24.78 -37.01
N ASP A 752 14.40 23.66 -36.78
CA ASP A 752 14.94 23.30 -35.46
C ASP A 752 16.10 24.21 -35.05
N PHE A 753 16.78 24.78 -36.05
CA PHE A 753 17.85 25.77 -35.88
C PHE A 753 17.26 27.14 -35.50
N LEU A 754 16.25 27.60 -36.23
CA LEU A 754 15.60 28.91 -36.03
C LEU A 754 14.89 29.03 -34.68
N GLU A 755 14.22 27.97 -34.20
CA GLU A 755 13.53 27.98 -32.89
C GLU A 755 14.50 28.15 -31.70
N LYS A 756 15.79 27.81 -31.90
CA LYS A 756 16.78 27.72 -30.81
C LYS A 756 17.93 28.70 -30.89
N GLU A 757 18.11 29.36 -32.03
CA GLU A 757 19.12 30.39 -32.26
C GLU A 757 19.06 31.52 -31.22
N HIS A 758 17.84 31.85 -30.75
CA HIS A 758 17.61 32.87 -29.73
C HIS A 758 17.79 32.38 -28.29
N SER A 759 18.01 31.09 -28.06
CA SER A 759 18.15 30.56 -26.70
C SER A 759 19.54 30.86 -26.11
N GLU A 760 19.59 31.30 -24.85
CA GLU A 760 20.85 31.58 -24.14
C GLU A 760 21.80 30.37 -24.11
N ARG A 761 21.25 29.15 -24.06
CA ARG A 761 22.02 27.90 -24.11
C ARG A 761 22.78 27.74 -25.43
N TYR A 762 22.16 28.11 -26.54
CA TYR A 762 22.77 28.04 -27.86
C TYR A 762 23.92 29.05 -28.00
N LYS A 763 23.73 30.29 -27.55
CA LYS A 763 24.79 31.32 -27.53
C LYS A 763 26.01 30.87 -26.71
N LYS A 764 25.79 30.24 -25.56
CA LYS A 764 26.85 29.65 -24.72
C LYS A 764 27.60 28.54 -25.47
N ALA A 765 26.90 27.64 -26.14
CA ALA A 765 27.52 26.59 -26.94
C ALA A 765 28.43 27.18 -28.06
N LEU A 766 27.98 28.22 -28.77
CA LEU A 766 28.79 28.92 -29.77
C LEU A 766 30.08 29.52 -29.19
N THR A 767 30.00 30.10 -27.99
CA THR A 767 31.16 30.66 -27.27
C THR A 767 32.17 29.58 -26.88
N VAL A 768 31.71 28.38 -26.52
CA VAL A 768 32.59 27.26 -26.20
C VAL A 768 33.27 26.71 -27.47
N LEU A 769 32.52 26.59 -28.57
CA LEU A 769 33.07 26.14 -29.86
C LEU A 769 34.11 27.13 -30.40
N SER A 770 33.91 28.45 -30.24
CA SER A 770 34.90 29.44 -30.63
C SER A 770 36.18 29.35 -29.79
N LYS A 771 36.07 29.09 -28.48
CA LYS A 771 37.22 28.82 -27.60
C LYS A 771 37.99 27.55 -28.01
N ILE A 772 37.29 26.44 -28.29
CA ILE A 772 37.93 25.20 -28.76
C ILE A 772 38.66 25.43 -30.09
N LYS A 773 38.04 26.18 -31.02
CA LYS A 773 38.64 26.55 -32.30
C LYS A 773 39.91 27.39 -32.11
N ASN A 774 39.90 28.32 -31.16
CA ASN A 774 41.06 29.16 -30.87
C ASN A 774 42.20 28.38 -30.18
N ASN A 775 41.88 27.48 -29.24
CA ASN A 775 42.88 26.63 -28.58
C ASN A 775 43.56 25.65 -29.54
N ASN A 776 42.81 25.07 -30.49
CA ASN A 776 43.39 24.20 -31.51
C ASN A 776 44.26 24.93 -32.54
N LYS A 777 44.03 26.24 -32.76
CA LYS A 777 44.92 27.06 -33.60
C LYS A 777 46.28 27.31 -32.94
N ILE A 778 46.30 27.44 -31.61
CA ILE A 778 47.53 27.68 -30.82
C ILE A 778 48.42 26.42 -30.77
N THR A 779 47.85 25.21 -30.80
CA THR A 779 48.63 23.96 -30.84
C THR A 779 49.16 23.60 -32.23
N THR A 780 48.54 24.07 -33.31
CA THR A 780 49.04 23.85 -34.69
C THR A 780 50.14 24.81 -35.14
N SER A 781 50.44 25.87 -34.37
CA SER A 781 51.53 26.80 -34.68
C SER A 781 52.92 26.34 -34.19
N SER A 782 53.03 25.15 -33.57
CA SER A 782 54.31 24.53 -33.19
C SER A 782 54.45 23.13 -33.80
N GLY A 783 54.91 23.03 -35.04
CA GLY A 783 55.15 21.73 -35.69
C GLY A 783 55.13 21.80 -37.22
N SER A 784 56.22 22.31 -37.80
CA SER A 784 56.49 22.25 -39.24
C SER A 784 56.90 20.84 -39.67
N HIS A 785 56.14 20.20 -40.57
CA HIS A 785 56.58 19.80 -41.92
C HIS A 785 55.58 18.82 -42.58
N LYS A 786 55.46 18.99 -43.91
CA LYS A 786 54.46 18.44 -44.83
C LYS A 786 54.58 16.92 -45.05
N THR A 787 53.44 16.24 -45.25
CA THR A 787 53.06 15.59 -46.53
C THR A 787 51.58 15.14 -46.51
N PRO A 788 50.90 15.07 -47.67
CA PRO A 788 49.44 15.05 -47.77
C PRO A 788 48.88 13.63 -47.90
N VAL A 789 47.79 13.32 -47.19
CA VAL A 789 46.91 12.21 -47.57
C VAL A 789 45.45 12.68 -47.63
N ASN A 790 44.92 12.46 -48.81
CA ASN A 790 43.60 12.73 -49.33
C ASN A 790 42.48 12.14 -48.46
N THR A 791 41.53 12.95 -47.97
CA THR A 791 40.15 12.47 -47.76
C THR A 791 39.14 13.61 -47.92
N SER A 792 38.29 13.43 -48.94
CA SER A 792 37.13 14.23 -49.28
C SER A 792 36.08 14.24 -48.17
N LYS A 793 35.81 15.42 -47.61
CA LYS A 793 34.49 15.88 -47.16
C LYS A 793 34.57 17.40 -46.95
N LYS A 794 34.35 18.15 -48.04
CA LYS A 794 34.13 19.59 -47.97
C LYS A 794 32.86 19.83 -47.15
N SER A 795 33.05 20.32 -45.92
CA SER A 795 32.00 20.91 -45.11
C SER A 795 31.63 22.26 -45.72
N ASN A 796 30.50 22.32 -46.43
CA ASN A 796 29.87 23.59 -46.80
C ASN A 796 29.32 24.25 -45.53
N PHE A 797 30.13 25.07 -44.89
CA PHE A 797 29.66 26.20 -44.08
C PHE A 797 29.63 27.41 -45.01
N VAL A 798 28.53 27.57 -45.75
CA VAL A 798 28.22 28.85 -46.39
C VAL A 798 27.57 29.71 -45.32
N TYR A 799 28.30 30.75 -44.91
CA TYR A 799 27.77 31.88 -44.18
C TYR A 799 26.64 32.51 -45.01
N TYR A 800 25.42 32.52 -44.49
CA TYR A 800 24.42 33.49 -44.94
C TYR A 800 24.50 34.68 -43.99
N SER A 801 25.20 35.72 -44.43
CA SER A 801 24.99 37.08 -43.96
C SER A 801 23.65 37.59 -44.47
N ILE A 802 23.02 38.42 -43.65
CA ILE A 802 21.79 39.17 -43.92
C ILE A 802 21.97 40.01 -45.20
N GLU A 803 21.31 39.59 -46.29
CA GLU A 803 20.31 40.30 -47.11
C GLU A 803 19.53 39.27 -47.95
#